data_AF-A0A9E4EVA8-F1
#
_entry.id   AF-A0A9E4EVA8-F1
#
_cell.length_a   1.000
_cell.length_b   1.000
_cell.length_c   1.000
_cell.angle_alpha   90.00
_cell.angle_beta   90.00
_cell.angle_gamma   90.00
#
_symmetry.space_group_name_H-M   'P 1'
#
loop_
_entity.id
_entity.type
_entity.pdbx_description
1 polymer ?
#
loop_
_entity_poly.entity_id
_entity_poly.type
_entity_poly.pdbx_seq_one_letter_code
_entity_poly.pdbx_strand_id
1 'polypeptide(L)'
;MTNRVWFLRLATVAVGVALVVGAEGLLRLVPELGPSPLVVTLAEDEASGESLHATSRFYAQRFFAQYKGRLAAAGQMGEHFFVEPASANRYRVVFVGASTVQGFPHPRRLAAASFLQAMLADAWPEREVEVVNLGITSIASFAVAQVVEDALVLSPDLVVVYTGHNEFYGLYGAGRYQRLQYFLRQLHLTHLVDGLLGGIGTRNEPTDLIKMAAARGEVPLYSSDRVTAEQNLRDNLRRVRRLCEQAQVPLVLCTIVANDAGFAPVGSTEGGEDWKAQVEQAAQVLTRGYVAPDDAKGALQQLEQAAALSSEHAWLWYLQGRALERLGRDSEAQRAFRKARDLDTMPWRAPTAHNAVIRAVTAEHGAVLADVEVAFADAAPAQGVGWEWMVDHVHFSVAGQALLARTVLHSVAGLAAIDLGLLRSAEAYRRDLGDLPVERVVAYNKMGAMLAQAPLHQYNGHNARYLKQLAAMEGQRLSPGERRGVEQWTQQQQGPLVLAVADQLFTERDFARAQVYYAAARGEVPFTRRGLWAAVQWGWCIKMQGLALTDGQRDEVRAALKQAGFLAHDPAVGTAFVDFVKGQLYHLLAERDLALLHLERAFGDEDFRRRYALSLFQALAVELVWAGRVEDAREYARLMGGEVGQEAHFLRIVGEQLRP
;
A
#
# COMPACT_ATOMS: atom_id res chain seq x y z
N MET A 1 -4.16 64.39 10.50
CA MET A 1 -5.27 63.51 10.93
C MET A 1 -5.20 62.10 10.32
N THR A 2 -4.74 61.96 9.08
CA THR A 2 -4.56 60.68 8.36
C THR A 2 -3.68 59.63 9.07
N ASN A 3 -2.55 60.02 9.70
CA ASN A 3 -1.65 59.07 10.37
C ASN A 3 -2.26 58.41 11.62
N ARG A 4 -3.11 59.11 12.37
CA ARG A 4 -3.79 58.55 13.56
C ARG A 4 -4.86 57.53 13.16
N VAL A 5 -5.56 57.75 12.05
CA VAL A 5 -6.55 56.80 11.53
C VAL A 5 -5.88 55.52 11.05
N TRP A 6 -4.75 55.62 10.33
CA TRP A 6 -3.98 54.43 9.93
C TRP A 6 -3.36 53.70 11.12
N PHE A 7 -2.83 54.42 12.11
CA PHE A 7 -2.36 53.82 13.35
C PHE A 7 -3.46 53.05 14.09
N LEU A 8 -4.65 53.65 14.25
CA LEU A 8 -5.78 52.98 14.91
C LEU A 8 -6.25 51.76 14.12
N ARG A 9 -6.32 51.84 12.77
CA ARG A 9 -6.65 50.69 11.92
C ARG A 9 -5.65 49.54 12.08
N LEU A 10 -4.36 49.85 12.06
CA LEU A 10 -3.30 48.86 12.28
C LEU A 10 -3.37 48.26 13.69
N ALA A 11 -3.60 49.09 14.72
CA ALA A 11 -3.77 48.64 16.09
C ALA A 11 -4.98 47.70 16.24
N THR A 12 -6.12 48.02 15.62
CA THR A 12 -7.30 47.15 15.63
C THR A 12 -7.03 45.82 14.93
N VAL A 13 -6.36 45.82 13.78
CA VAL A 13 -5.96 44.57 13.09
C VAL A 13 -5.00 43.76 13.95
N ALA A 14 -4.00 44.40 14.56
CA ALA A 14 -3.04 43.73 15.44
C ALA A 14 -3.70 43.09 16.67
N VAL A 15 -4.64 43.80 17.31
CA VAL A 15 -5.44 43.25 18.42
C VAL A 15 -6.28 42.05 17.94
N GLY A 16 -6.94 42.16 16.79
CA GLY A 16 -7.70 41.04 16.22
C GLY A 16 -6.84 39.80 15.94
N VAL A 17 -5.65 39.99 15.34
CA VAL A 17 -4.69 38.90 15.10
C VAL A 17 -4.20 38.31 16.42
N ALA A 18 -3.88 39.15 17.41
CA ALA A 18 -3.44 38.69 18.72
C ALA A 18 -4.50 37.85 19.44
N LEU A 19 -5.79 38.20 19.32
CA LEU A 19 -6.89 37.41 19.86
C LEU A 19 -7.01 36.05 19.18
N VAL A 20 -6.91 35.98 17.85
CA VAL A 20 -6.96 34.71 17.11
C VAL A 20 -5.77 33.82 17.47
N VAL A 21 -4.56 34.40 17.54
CA VAL A 21 -3.36 33.67 17.95
C VAL A 21 -3.47 33.18 19.40
N GLY A 22 -4.00 34.01 20.31
CA GLY A 22 -4.24 33.63 21.70
C GLY A 22 -5.26 32.50 21.83
N ALA A 23 -6.36 32.55 21.08
CA ALA A 23 -7.36 31.50 21.03
C ALA A 23 -6.79 30.19 20.49
N GLU A 24 -6.04 30.23 19.37
CA GLU A 24 -5.35 29.07 18.84
C GLU A 24 -4.35 28.49 19.86
N GLY A 25 -3.61 29.35 20.58
CA GLY A 25 -2.68 28.92 21.63
C GLY A 25 -3.37 28.17 22.77
N LEU A 26 -4.56 28.61 23.19
CA LEU A 26 -5.38 27.92 24.19
C LEU A 26 -5.94 26.60 23.66
N LEU A 27 -6.43 26.58 22.42
CA LEU A 27 -7.00 25.37 21.81
C LEU A 27 -5.96 24.27 21.59
N ARG A 28 -4.70 24.62 21.35
CA ARG A 28 -3.58 23.67 21.26
C ARG A 28 -3.29 22.91 22.56
N LEU A 29 -3.84 23.33 23.69
CA LEU A 29 -3.77 22.59 24.95
C LEU A 29 -4.73 21.39 24.99
N VAL A 30 -5.61 21.26 23.99
CA VAL A 30 -6.55 20.14 23.83
C VAL A 30 -6.22 19.43 22.52
N PRO A 31 -5.29 18.45 22.53
CA PRO A 31 -4.80 17.80 21.31
C PRO A 31 -5.90 17.16 20.46
N GLU A 32 -7.01 16.73 21.08
CA GLU A 32 -8.15 16.10 20.42
C GLU A 32 -8.91 17.06 19.48
N LEU A 33 -8.74 18.38 19.67
CA LEU A 33 -9.31 19.40 18.78
C LEU A 33 -8.40 19.74 17.59
N GLY A 34 -7.23 19.12 17.51
CA GLY A 34 -6.23 19.37 16.47
C GLY A 34 -6.40 18.52 15.21
N PRO A 35 -5.58 18.79 14.18
CA PRO A 35 -5.47 17.86 13.05
C PRO A 35 -4.95 16.50 13.54
N SER A 36 -5.38 15.41 12.90
CA SER A 36 -4.96 14.06 13.26
C SER A 36 -3.42 13.94 13.28
N PRO A 37 -2.81 13.42 14.36
CA PRO A 37 -1.37 13.26 14.46
C PRO A 37 -0.88 12.15 13.52
N LEU A 38 0.41 12.15 13.19
CA LEU A 38 1.02 11.08 12.38
C LEU A 38 1.13 9.78 13.17
N VAL A 39 1.42 9.86 14.48
CA VAL A 39 1.63 8.71 15.37
C VAL A 39 0.59 8.74 16.47
N VAL A 40 0.07 7.57 16.83
CA VAL A 40 -0.83 7.36 17.98
C VAL A 40 -0.30 6.23 18.85
N THR A 41 -0.41 6.40 20.17
CA THR A 41 -0.20 5.32 21.15
C THR A 41 -1.46 4.47 21.19
N LEU A 42 -1.33 3.16 21.02
CA LEU A 42 -2.44 2.22 21.02
C LEU A 42 -2.59 1.47 22.35
N ALA A 43 -1.48 1.13 22.99
CA ALA A 43 -1.45 0.43 24.27
C ALA A 43 -0.13 0.70 25.00
N GLU A 44 -0.18 0.66 26.31
CA GLU A 44 0.99 0.71 27.20
C GLU A 44 0.97 -0.52 28.09
N ASP A 45 2.10 -1.21 28.19
CA ASP A 45 2.29 -2.33 29.10
C ASP A 45 3.12 -1.85 30.29
N GLU A 46 2.44 -1.51 31.39
CA GLU A 46 3.09 -1.01 32.61
C GLU A 46 4.10 -2.00 33.21
N ALA A 47 3.94 -3.31 32.97
CA ALA A 47 4.81 -4.32 33.56
C ALA A 47 6.17 -4.39 32.87
N SER A 48 6.20 -4.22 31.54
CA SER A 48 7.44 -4.18 30.75
C SER A 48 7.99 -2.77 30.54
N GLY A 49 7.14 -1.74 30.71
CA GLY A 49 7.44 -0.36 30.34
C GLY A 49 7.43 -0.13 28.81
N GLU A 50 6.97 -1.10 28.03
CA GLU A 50 6.84 -0.99 26.58
C GLU A 50 5.50 -0.34 26.19
N SER A 51 5.48 0.34 25.05
CA SER A 51 4.29 0.96 24.48
C SER A 51 4.17 0.63 22.99
N LEU A 52 2.97 0.27 22.57
CA LEU A 52 2.64 0.01 21.16
C LEU A 52 2.16 1.30 20.51
N HIS A 53 2.85 1.70 19.46
CA HIS A 53 2.54 2.86 18.64
C HIS A 53 2.13 2.41 17.23
N ALA A 54 1.37 3.26 16.54
CA ALA A 54 1.12 3.08 15.12
C ALA A 54 1.08 4.41 14.36
N THR A 55 1.42 4.37 13.08
CA THR A 55 1.08 5.47 12.18
C THR A 55 -0.45 5.58 12.05
N SER A 56 -0.99 6.77 12.24
CA SER A 56 -2.43 7.00 12.30
C SER A 56 -3.09 6.79 10.95
N ARG A 57 -4.09 5.91 10.90
CA ARG A 57 -4.92 5.73 9.70
C ARG A 57 -5.67 6.98 9.26
N PHE A 58 -5.89 7.90 10.19
CA PHE A 58 -6.63 9.14 9.98
C PHE A 58 -5.74 10.32 9.58
N TYR A 59 -4.40 10.18 9.65
CA TYR A 59 -3.48 11.26 9.31
C TYR A 59 -3.75 11.84 7.91
N ALA A 60 -4.04 10.98 6.93
CA ALA A 60 -4.32 11.40 5.57
C ALA A 60 -5.55 12.33 5.46
N GLN A 61 -6.48 12.33 6.43
CA GLN A 61 -7.64 13.24 6.41
C GLN A 61 -7.24 14.73 6.37
N ARG A 62 -6.03 15.09 6.82
CA ARG A 62 -5.46 16.44 6.69
C ARG A 62 -5.43 16.95 5.25
N PHE A 63 -5.34 16.05 4.28
CA PHE A 63 -5.33 16.35 2.84
C PHE A 63 -6.69 16.13 2.18
N PHE A 64 -7.57 15.37 2.82
CA PHE A 64 -8.81 14.88 2.22
C PHE A 64 -10.09 15.47 2.80
N ALA A 65 -10.03 16.25 3.88
CA ALA A 65 -11.19 16.72 4.63
C ALA A 65 -12.23 17.50 3.80
N GLN A 66 -11.84 18.15 2.71
CA GLN A 66 -12.80 18.82 1.81
C GLN A 66 -13.54 17.88 0.84
N TYR A 67 -13.11 16.62 0.69
CA TYR A 67 -13.70 15.66 -0.23
C TYR A 67 -14.69 14.75 0.48
N LYS A 68 -15.66 14.22 -0.27
CA LYS A 68 -16.64 13.22 0.21
C LYS A 68 -16.64 12.01 -0.72
N GLY A 69 -17.14 10.87 -0.24
CA GLY A 69 -17.30 9.66 -1.05
C GLY A 69 -16.01 8.86 -1.24
N ARG A 70 -15.81 8.28 -2.43
CA ARG A 70 -14.70 7.35 -2.70
C ARG A 70 -13.33 7.99 -2.51
N LEU A 71 -13.16 9.25 -2.89
CA LEU A 71 -11.89 9.95 -2.71
C LEU A 71 -11.56 10.14 -1.23
N ALA A 72 -12.54 10.50 -0.40
CA ALA A 72 -12.35 10.60 1.05
C ALA A 72 -12.03 9.23 1.67
N ALA A 73 -12.72 8.17 1.23
CA ALA A 73 -12.45 6.81 1.67
C ALA A 73 -11.06 6.30 1.23
N ALA A 74 -10.56 6.75 0.07
CA ALA A 74 -9.23 6.45 -0.42
C ALA A 74 -8.12 7.23 0.30
N GLY A 75 -8.47 8.32 1.00
CA GLY A 75 -7.58 9.14 1.81
C GLY A 75 -7.23 8.50 3.14
N GLN A 76 -6.68 7.28 3.10
CA GLN A 76 -6.17 6.56 4.25
C GLN A 76 -4.66 6.35 4.09
N MET A 77 -3.93 6.68 5.15
CA MET A 77 -2.62 6.08 5.38
C MET A 77 -2.90 4.76 6.08
N GLY A 78 -2.24 3.67 5.73
CA GLY A 78 -2.38 2.48 6.57
C GLY A 78 -1.41 2.52 7.74
N GLU A 79 -1.72 1.72 8.74
CA GLU A 79 -0.98 1.64 9.99
C GLU A 79 0.32 0.85 9.83
N HIS A 80 1.38 1.36 10.42
CA HIS A 80 2.64 0.66 10.67
C HIS A 80 2.84 0.65 12.18
N PHE A 81 2.92 -0.54 12.75
CA PHE A 81 3.00 -0.75 14.19
C PHE A 81 4.45 -0.88 14.62
N PHE A 82 4.82 -0.24 15.73
CA PHE A 82 6.15 -0.32 16.31
C PHE A 82 6.07 -0.19 17.83
N VAL A 83 7.08 -0.72 18.53
CA VAL A 83 7.14 -0.71 19.99
C VAL A 83 8.22 0.26 20.45
N GLU A 84 7.94 1.03 21.50
CA GLU A 84 8.92 1.89 22.18
C GLU A 84 9.06 1.47 23.65
N PRO A 85 10.25 1.58 24.28
CA PRO A 85 11.48 2.13 23.70
C PRO A 85 12.08 1.18 22.66
N ALA A 86 12.55 1.77 21.58
CA ALA A 86 13.24 1.06 20.52
C ALA A 86 14.53 0.37 20.99
N SER A 87 14.90 -0.71 20.28
CA SER A 87 16.21 -1.33 20.47
C SER A 87 17.34 -0.37 20.08
N ALA A 88 18.48 -0.47 20.77
CA ALA A 88 19.65 0.37 20.50
C ALA A 88 20.24 0.16 19.09
N ASN A 89 19.96 -0.99 18.46
CA ASN A 89 20.46 -1.37 17.13
C ASN A 89 19.43 -1.12 16.02
N ARG A 90 18.31 -0.46 16.32
CA ARG A 90 17.28 -0.13 15.34
C ARG A 90 17.84 0.75 14.23
N TYR A 91 17.37 0.52 13.00
CA TYR A 91 17.56 1.41 11.87
C TYR A 91 16.21 1.66 11.18
N ARG A 92 15.67 2.87 11.34
CA ARG A 92 14.34 3.27 10.88
C ARG A 92 14.43 4.02 9.56
N VAL A 93 13.88 3.42 8.51
CA VAL A 93 13.69 4.07 7.21
C VAL A 93 12.25 4.56 7.11
N VAL A 94 12.05 5.81 6.72
CA VAL A 94 10.72 6.33 6.35
C VAL A 94 10.63 6.41 4.82
N PHE A 95 9.68 5.70 4.23
CA PHE A 95 9.43 5.71 2.78
C PHE A 95 8.15 6.50 2.48
N VAL A 96 8.30 7.67 1.87
CA VAL A 96 7.22 8.61 1.58
C VAL A 96 6.93 8.70 0.08
N GLY A 97 5.66 8.75 -0.27
CA GLY A 97 5.22 8.99 -1.64
C GLY A 97 3.72 8.88 -1.80
N ALA A 98 3.29 8.64 -3.03
CA ALA A 98 1.88 8.51 -3.36
C ALA A 98 1.39 7.04 -3.29
N SER A 99 0.34 6.70 -4.05
CA SER A 99 -0.21 5.34 -4.18
C SER A 99 0.82 4.29 -4.63
N THR A 100 1.81 4.67 -5.43
CA THR A 100 2.91 3.77 -5.83
C THR A 100 3.71 3.28 -4.62
N VAL A 101 4.07 4.17 -3.68
CA VAL A 101 4.79 3.82 -2.44
C VAL A 101 3.86 3.10 -1.47
N GLN A 102 2.59 3.51 -1.40
CA GLN A 102 1.57 2.80 -0.61
C GLN A 102 1.48 1.31 -0.98
N GLY A 103 1.82 0.97 -2.23
CA GLY A 103 1.81 -0.40 -2.76
C GLY A 103 0.63 -0.69 -3.68
N PHE A 104 -0.23 0.29 -3.97
CA PHE A 104 -1.43 0.08 -4.79
C PHE A 104 -1.07 -0.60 -6.13
N PRO A 105 -1.88 -1.56 -6.62
CA PRO A 105 -3.09 -2.12 -6.01
C PRO A 105 -2.82 -3.32 -5.09
N HIS A 106 -1.56 -3.61 -4.80
CA HIS A 106 -1.13 -4.76 -4.00
C HIS A 106 -1.36 -4.52 -2.51
N PRO A 107 -1.50 -5.60 -1.72
CA PRO A 107 -1.44 -5.52 -0.27
C PRO A 107 -0.10 -4.94 0.19
N ARG A 108 -0.09 -4.34 1.39
CA ARG A 108 1.09 -3.65 1.95
C ARG A 108 2.34 -4.51 2.07
N ARG A 109 2.17 -5.79 2.41
CA ARG A 109 3.28 -6.74 2.50
C ARG A 109 4.01 -6.95 1.17
N LEU A 110 3.38 -6.60 0.03
CA LEU A 110 3.97 -6.64 -1.31
C LEU A 110 4.32 -5.24 -1.86
N ALA A 111 4.30 -4.20 -1.02
CA ALA A 111 4.79 -2.87 -1.38
C ALA A 111 6.32 -2.81 -1.34
N ALA A 112 6.93 -1.89 -2.09
CA ALA A 112 8.39 -1.71 -2.12
C ALA A 112 9.01 -1.48 -0.73
N ALA A 113 8.28 -0.85 0.21
CA ALA A 113 8.75 -0.70 1.59
C ALA A 113 8.99 -2.05 2.29
N SER A 114 8.11 -3.03 2.10
CA SER A 114 8.23 -4.37 2.69
C SER A 114 9.37 -5.16 2.07
N PHE A 115 9.55 -5.05 0.75
CA PHE A 115 10.73 -5.59 0.06
C PHE A 115 12.02 -4.94 0.55
N LEU A 116 12.03 -3.61 0.71
CA LEU A 116 13.20 -2.88 1.19
C LEU A 116 13.57 -3.29 2.62
N GLN A 117 12.59 -3.48 3.50
CA GLN A 117 12.82 -3.97 4.86
C GLN A 117 13.46 -5.36 4.84
N ALA A 118 12.89 -6.30 4.08
CA ALA A 118 13.42 -7.66 3.99
C ALA A 118 14.84 -7.70 3.40
N MET A 119 15.11 -6.88 2.38
CA MET A 119 16.44 -6.81 1.77
C MET A 119 17.47 -6.13 2.68
N LEU A 120 17.09 -5.08 3.40
CA LEU A 120 17.96 -4.43 4.38
C LEU A 120 18.25 -5.34 5.58
N ALA A 121 17.28 -6.12 6.04
CA ALA A 121 17.49 -7.10 7.12
C ALA A 121 18.50 -8.17 6.70
N ASP A 122 18.43 -8.67 5.46
CA ASP A 122 19.43 -9.61 4.93
C ASP A 122 20.81 -8.94 4.73
N ALA A 123 20.84 -7.73 4.18
CA ALA A 123 22.09 -7.01 3.91
C ALA A 123 22.74 -6.39 5.16
N TRP A 124 22.02 -6.32 6.27
CA TRP A 124 22.47 -5.69 7.51
C TRP A 124 22.01 -6.46 8.76
N PRO A 125 22.45 -7.72 8.95
CA PRO A 125 21.94 -8.62 9.99
C PRO A 125 22.21 -8.16 11.42
N GLU A 126 23.15 -7.23 11.62
CA GLU A 126 23.46 -6.64 12.94
C GLU A 126 22.47 -5.55 13.37
N ARG A 127 21.60 -5.09 12.47
CA ARG A 127 20.61 -4.04 12.72
C ARG A 127 19.20 -4.59 12.75
N GLU A 128 18.38 -4.04 13.63
CA GLU A 128 16.94 -4.25 13.59
C GLU A 128 16.33 -3.22 12.63
N VAL A 129 16.11 -3.63 11.39
CA VAL A 129 15.61 -2.71 10.35
C VAL A 129 14.09 -2.67 10.37
N GLU A 130 13.54 -1.46 10.34
CA GLU A 130 12.13 -1.20 10.07
C GLU A 130 11.98 -0.18 8.94
N VAL A 131 11.02 -0.41 8.05
CA VAL A 131 10.70 0.52 6.96
C VAL A 131 9.24 0.95 7.11
N VAL A 132 9.06 2.20 7.55
CA VAL A 132 7.75 2.82 7.74
C VAL A 132 7.22 3.34 6.41
N ASN A 133 6.19 2.68 5.88
CA ASN A 133 5.53 3.09 4.64
C ASN A 133 4.49 4.19 4.90
N LEU A 134 4.81 5.42 4.50
CA LEU A 134 3.95 6.61 4.61
C LEU A 134 3.32 7.00 3.26
N GLY A 135 3.12 6.04 2.35
CA GLY A 135 2.45 6.27 1.07
C GLY A 135 0.97 6.63 1.25
N ILE A 136 0.52 7.70 0.60
CA ILE A 136 -0.88 8.14 0.58
C ILE A 136 -1.38 8.21 -0.87
N THR A 137 -2.56 7.67 -1.15
CA THR A 137 -3.12 7.69 -2.51
C THR A 137 -3.31 9.11 -3.04
N SER A 138 -3.07 9.32 -4.34
CA SER A 138 -3.42 10.56 -5.06
C SER A 138 -2.74 11.87 -4.64
N ILE A 139 -1.81 11.87 -3.68
CA ILE A 139 -1.15 13.11 -3.24
C ILE A 139 0.00 13.54 -4.18
N ALA A 140 0.17 14.84 -4.39
CA ALA A 140 1.29 15.43 -5.12
C ALA A 140 2.45 15.84 -4.19
N SER A 141 3.56 16.33 -4.76
CA SER A 141 4.80 16.68 -4.06
C SER A 141 4.62 17.65 -2.87
N PHE A 142 3.63 18.55 -2.92
CA PHE A 142 3.34 19.44 -1.79
C PHE A 142 2.95 18.67 -0.53
N ALA A 143 1.99 17.75 -0.66
CA ALA A 143 1.52 16.94 0.47
C ALA A 143 2.59 15.93 0.89
N VAL A 144 3.36 15.37 -0.04
CA VAL A 144 4.55 14.53 0.27
C VAL A 144 5.53 15.31 1.15
N ALA A 145 5.80 16.59 0.85
CA ALA A 145 6.68 17.41 1.68
C ALA A 145 6.16 17.64 3.11
N GLN A 146 4.83 17.72 3.29
CA GLN A 146 4.21 17.80 4.62
C GLN A 146 4.35 16.48 5.38
N VAL A 147 4.17 15.35 4.68
CA VAL A 147 4.33 14.02 5.28
C VAL A 147 5.78 13.84 5.75
N VAL A 148 6.79 14.26 4.97
CA VAL A 148 8.20 14.19 5.38
C VAL A 148 8.45 15.03 6.64
N GLU A 149 7.93 16.25 6.69
CA GLU A 149 8.07 17.13 7.86
C GLU A 149 7.49 16.50 9.13
N ASP A 150 6.25 15.99 9.05
CA ASP A 150 5.60 15.33 10.19
C ASP A 150 6.29 14.00 10.55
N ALA A 151 6.89 13.30 9.58
CA ALA A 151 7.57 12.03 9.79
C ALA A 151 8.87 12.14 10.60
N LEU A 152 9.43 13.34 10.76
CA LEU A 152 10.60 13.55 11.60
C LEU A 152 10.33 13.21 13.08
N VAL A 153 9.05 13.22 13.52
CA VAL A 153 8.67 12.76 14.86
C VAL A 153 9.03 11.30 15.11
N LEU A 154 9.12 10.48 14.05
CA LEU A 154 9.53 9.09 14.13
C LEU A 154 11.04 8.93 14.38
N SER A 155 11.81 10.02 14.35
CA SER A 155 13.27 10.00 14.44
C SER A 155 13.90 9.03 13.43
N PRO A 156 13.65 9.21 12.11
CA PRO A 156 14.18 8.30 11.09
C PRO A 156 15.69 8.41 10.92
N ASP A 157 16.34 7.27 10.64
CA ASP A 157 17.74 7.20 10.24
C ASP A 157 17.93 7.44 8.72
N LEU A 158 16.85 7.31 7.95
CA LEU A 158 16.84 7.55 6.50
C LEU A 158 15.44 7.96 6.03
N VAL A 159 15.37 8.94 5.13
CA VAL A 159 14.14 9.28 4.40
C VAL A 159 14.30 8.91 2.92
N VAL A 160 13.33 8.19 2.37
CA VAL A 160 13.23 7.84 0.94
C VAL A 160 11.98 8.47 0.35
N VAL A 161 12.10 9.17 -0.78
CA VAL A 161 10.99 9.86 -1.43
C VAL A 161 10.84 9.44 -2.90
N TYR A 162 9.64 8.97 -3.25
CA TYR A 162 9.21 8.69 -4.63
C TYR A 162 7.94 9.50 -4.95
N THR A 163 8.07 10.56 -5.75
CA THR A 163 6.95 11.47 -6.08
C THR A 163 7.11 12.16 -7.44
N GLY A 164 6.00 12.56 -8.05
CA GLY A 164 5.95 13.37 -9.28
C GLY A 164 4.84 13.01 -10.27
N HIS A 165 4.27 11.81 -10.23
CA HIS A 165 3.14 11.43 -11.11
C HIS A 165 1.89 12.31 -10.93
N ASN A 166 1.72 12.86 -9.73
CA ASN A 166 0.49 13.49 -9.29
C ASN A 166 0.50 15.03 -9.41
N GLU A 167 1.50 15.64 -10.05
CA GLU A 167 1.60 17.11 -10.13
C GLU A 167 0.46 17.75 -10.92
N PHE A 168 -0.13 17.03 -11.89
CA PHE A 168 -1.25 17.53 -12.70
C PHE A 168 -2.60 17.29 -12.04
N TYR A 169 -2.95 16.03 -11.80
CA TYR A 169 -4.29 15.62 -11.39
C TYR A 169 -4.39 15.21 -9.92
N GLY A 170 -3.27 15.05 -9.23
CA GLY A 170 -3.27 14.71 -7.81
C GLY A 170 -3.66 15.88 -6.91
N LEU A 171 -3.98 15.53 -5.68
CA LEU A 171 -4.30 16.49 -4.64
C LEU A 171 -3.08 17.37 -4.36
N TYR A 172 -3.29 18.68 -4.33
CA TYR A 172 -2.26 19.71 -4.11
C TYR A 172 -1.20 19.87 -5.22
N GLY A 173 -1.40 19.29 -6.41
CA GLY A 173 -0.45 19.37 -7.54
C GLY A 173 -0.35 20.75 -8.19
N ALA A 174 -1.46 21.32 -8.68
CA ALA A 174 -1.46 22.59 -9.43
C ALA A 174 -2.33 23.72 -8.81
N GLY A 175 -3.01 23.48 -7.69
CA GLY A 175 -3.96 24.44 -7.11
C GLY A 175 -3.40 25.31 -5.97
N ARG A 176 -3.16 26.61 -6.20
CA ARG A 176 -2.68 27.56 -5.16
C ARG A 176 -3.63 27.69 -3.97
N TYR A 177 -4.95 27.72 -4.21
CA TYR A 177 -5.98 27.82 -3.16
C TYR A 177 -5.99 26.62 -2.21
N GLN A 178 -5.61 25.43 -2.70
CA GLN A 178 -5.58 24.21 -1.89
C GLN A 178 -4.52 24.32 -0.79
N ARG A 179 -3.36 24.94 -1.06
CA ARG A 179 -2.29 25.10 -0.05
C ARG A 179 -2.71 26.00 1.11
N LEU A 180 -3.38 27.13 0.84
CA LEU A 180 -3.92 27.99 1.91
C LEU A 180 -4.94 27.24 2.76
N GLN A 181 -5.84 26.49 2.13
CA GLN A 181 -6.82 25.65 2.85
C GLN A 181 -6.13 24.63 3.75
N TYR A 182 -5.05 23.98 3.29
CA TYR A 182 -4.26 23.07 4.11
C TYR A 182 -3.73 23.76 5.36
N PHE A 183 -3.10 24.94 5.23
CA PHE A 183 -2.54 25.67 6.37
C PHE A 183 -3.61 26.12 7.36
N LEU A 184 -4.76 26.59 6.89
CA LEU A 184 -5.88 26.92 7.76
C LEU A 184 -6.36 25.69 8.53
N ARG A 185 -6.46 24.53 7.87
CA ARG A 185 -6.84 23.25 8.52
C ARG A 185 -5.82 22.71 9.52
N GLN A 186 -4.63 23.28 9.61
CA GLN A 186 -3.67 22.94 10.68
C GLN A 186 -3.96 23.68 11.99
N LEU A 187 -4.91 24.63 12.00
CA LEU A 187 -5.32 25.37 13.19
C LEU A 187 -6.43 24.61 13.95
N HIS A 188 -6.31 24.51 15.27
CA HIS A 188 -7.34 23.91 16.12
C HIS A 188 -8.64 24.73 16.06
N LEU A 189 -8.53 26.05 15.86
CA LEU A 189 -9.67 26.92 15.66
C LEU A 189 -10.55 26.49 14.47
N THR A 190 -9.95 25.98 13.39
CA THR A 190 -10.70 25.52 12.22
C THR A 190 -11.53 24.28 12.55
N HIS A 191 -10.99 23.33 13.31
CA HIS A 191 -11.74 22.13 13.74
C HIS A 191 -12.84 22.46 14.75
N LEU A 192 -12.61 23.42 15.65
CA LEU A 192 -13.66 23.92 16.55
C LEU A 192 -14.83 24.52 15.75
N VAL A 193 -14.52 25.39 14.79
CA VAL A 193 -15.53 26.02 13.93
C VAL A 193 -16.25 24.97 13.08
N ASP A 194 -15.53 24.03 12.47
CA ASP A 194 -16.11 22.92 11.69
C ASP A 194 -17.02 22.05 12.58
N GLY A 195 -16.65 21.78 13.84
CA GLY A 195 -17.47 21.04 14.80
C GLY A 195 -18.77 21.77 15.19
N LEU A 196 -18.71 23.09 15.37
CA LEU A 196 -19.88 23.93 15.67
C LEU A 196 -20.80 24.11 14.45
N LEU A 197 -20.22 24.22 13.25
CA LEU A 197 -20.95 24.40 11.99
C LEU A 197 -21.36 23.07 11.34
N GLY A 198 -20.85 21.94 11.80
CA GLY A 198 -21.01 20.61 11.20
C GLY A 198 -22.45 20.12 11.04
N GLY A 199 -23.41 20.80 11.68
CA GLY A 199 -24.86 20.60 11.46
C GLY A 199 -25.46 21.33 10.24
N ILE A 200 -24.71 22.24 9.60
CA ILE A 200 -25.16 23.10 8.51
C ILE A 200 -24.28 22.84 7.27
N GLY A 201 -24.35 21.61 6.73
CA GLY A 201 -23.59 21.21 5.55
C GLY A 201 -24.48 20.56 4.49
N THR A 202 -24.46 21.09 3.27
CA THR A 202 -25.17 20.52 2.12
C THR A 202 -24.60 19.16 1.70
N ARG A 203 -25.48 18.26 1.25
CA ARG A 203 -25.14 16.98 0.63
C ARG A 203 -24.50 17.24 -0.74
N ASN A 204 -23.19 17.12 -0.84
CA ASN A 204 -22.47 17.12 -2.12
C ASN A 204 -22.21 15.68 -2.59
N GLU A 205 -22.16 15.47 -3.90
CA GLU A 205 -22.02 14.16 -4.52
C GLU A 205 -20.69 13.44 -4.19
N PRO A 206 -20.69 12.09 -4.16
CA PRO A 206 -19.47 11.29 -4.01
C PRO A 206 -18.46 11.61 -5.11
N THR A 207 -17.27 12.09 -4.73
CA THR A 207 -16.22 12.46 -5.66
C THR A 207 -15.21 11.32 -5.84
N ASP A 208 -14.73 11.09 -7.06
CA ASP A 208 -13.72 10.10 -7.45
C ASP A 208 -12.60 10.83 -8.20
N LEU A 209 -11.31 10.46 -8.00
CA LEU A 209 -10.19 11.13 -8.67
C LEU A 209 -10.30 11.05 -10.18
N ILE A 210 -10.74 9.90 -10.71
CA ILE A 210 -10.91 9.70 -12.15
C ILE A 210 -11.96 10.68 -12.70
N LYS A 211 -13.05 10.85 -11.97
CA LYS A 211 -14.10 11.83 -12.32
C LYS A 211 -13.62 13.27 -12.16
N MET A 212 -12.84 13.59 -11.13
CA MET A 212 -12.26 14.91 -10.95
C MET A 212 -11.31 15.28 -12.09
N ALA A 213 -10.45 14.35 -12.49
CA ALA A 213 -9.54 14.55 -13.60
C ALA A 213 -10.30 14.69 -14.92
N ALA A 214 -11.33 13.86 -15.16
CA ALA A 214 -12.21 14.00 -16.31
C ALA A 214 -12.91 15.36 -16.34
N ALA A 215 -13.40 15.85 -15.19
CA ALA A 215 -14.02 17.16 -15.07
C ALA A 215 -13.02 18.32 -15.24
N ARG A 216 -11.75 18.12 -14.85
CA ARG A 216 -10.68 19.10 -15.07
C ARG A 216 -10.29 19.21 -16.54
N GLY A 217 -10.41 18.12 -17.30
CA GLY A 217 -10.09 18.08 -18.72
C GLY A 217 -8.59 18.02 -19.00
N GLU A 218 -8.23 18.37 -20.24
CA GLU A 218 -6.86 18.29 -20.75
C GLU A 218 -5.95 19.39 -20.19
N VAL A 219 -4.65 19.10 -20.14
CA VAL A 219 -3.53 20.01 -19.88
C VAL A 219 -2.75 20.19 -21.19
N PRO A 220 -3.02 21.28 -21.95
CA PRO A 220 -2.38 21.53 -23.24
C PRO A 220 -0.85 21.52 -23.16
N LEU A 221 -0.19 21.10 -24.24
CA LEU A 221 1.27 20.91 -24.31
C LEU A 221 2.08 22.16 -23.94
N TYR A 222 1.57 23.34 -24.28
CA TYR A 222 2.24 24.63 -24.07
C TYR A 222 1.57 25.49 -22.99
N SER A 223 0.78 24.86 -22.11
CA SER A 223 0.11 25.56 -21.01
C SER A 223 1.08 25.94 -19.88
N SER A 224 0.79 27.06 -19.20
CA SER A 224 1.50 27.46 -17.97
C SER A 224 1.33 26.46 -16.83
N ASP A 225 0.30 25.60 -16.88
CA ASP A 225 0.07 24.51 -15.92
C ASP A 225 1.23 23.50 -15.90
N ARG A 226 1.82 23.17 -17.06
CA ARG A 226 2.99 22.27 -17.14
C ARG A 226 4.23 22.87 -16.49
N VAL A 227 4.49 24.15 -16.77
CA VAL A 227 5.60 24.89 -16.14
C VAL A 227 5.38 24.98 -14.62
N THR A 228 4.13 25.23 -14.20
CA THR A 228 3.77 25.30 -12.78
C THR A 228 3.95 23.96 -12.07
N ALA A 229 3.58 22.85 -12.71
CA ALA A 229 3.80 21.49 -12.17
C ALA A 229 5.29 21.21 -11.94
N GLU A 230 6.15 21.53 -12.91
CA GLU A 230 7.61 21.35 -12.76
C GLU A 230 8.21 22.24 -11.66
N GLN A 231 7.77 23.50 -11.58
CA GLN A 231 8.19 24.43 -10.54
C GLN A 231 7.75 23.96 -9.15
N ASN A 232 6.50 23.51 -9.02
CA ASN A 232 5.98 22.97 -7.77
C ASN A 232 6.78 21.76 -7.30
N LEU A 233 7.03 20.80 -8.20
CA LEU A 233 7.86 19.63 -7.90
C LEU A 233 9.25 20.05 -7.42
N ARG A 234 9.90 20.98 -8.14
CA ARG A 234 11.23 21.49 -7.78
C ARG A 234 11.26 22.13 -6.40
N ASP A 235 10.33 23.03 -6.13
CA ASP A 235 10.28 23.79 -4.87
C ASP A 235 9.99 22.88 -3.67
N ASN A 236 9.07 21.92 -3.86
CA ASN A 236 8.71 20.96 -2.81
C ASN A 236 9.85 19.97 -2.54
N LEU A 237 10.55 19.47 -3.55
CA LEU A 237 11.72 18.60 -3.35
C LEU A 237 12.88 19.34 -2.68
N ARG A 238 13.12 20.62 -3.03
CA ARG A 238 14.09 21.47 -2.31
C ARG A 238 13.66 21.72 -0.86
N ARG A 239 12.36 21.79 -0.56
CA ARG A 239 11.87 21.87 0.83
C ARG A 239 12.16 20.58 1.58
N VAL A 240 11.84 19.42 1.00
CA VAL A 240 12.14 18.10 1.57
C VAL A 240 13.62 17.98 1.90
N ARG A 241 14.50 18.36 0.97
CA ARG A 241 15.94 18.40 1.21
C ARG A 241 16.30 19.23 2.43
N ARG A 242 15.83 20.48 2.51
CA ARG A 242 16.12 21.37 3.64
C ARG A 242 15.64 20.81 4.98
N LEU A 243 14.48 20.17 5.00
CA LEU A 243 13.94 19.52 6.21
C LEU A 243 14.87 18.40 6.69
N CYS A 244 15.29 17.52 5.78
CA CYS A 244 16.22 16.43 6.06
C CYS A 244 17.61 16.95 6.50
N GLU A 245 18.15 17.97 5.83
CA GLU A 245 19.41 18.62 6.20
C GLU A 245 19.35 19.22 7.62
N GLN A 246 18.26 19.93 7.95
CA GLN A 246 18.04 20.52 9.28
C GLN A 246 17.89 19.47 10.37
N ALA A 247 17.25 18.34 10.07
CA ALA A 247 17.11 17.21 10.97
C ALA A 247 18.35 16.30 11.01
N GLN A 248 19.36 16.56 10.17
CA GLN A 248 20.55 15.73 9.98
C GLN A 248 20.23 14.27 9.58
N VAL A 249 19.16 14.08 8.81
CA VAL A 249 18.73 12.77 8.31
C VAL A 249 19.10 12.63 6.83
N PRO A 250 19.81 11.56 6.42
CA PRO A 250 20.06 11.27 5.02
C PRO A 250 18.78 11.18 4.18
N LEU A 251 18.83 11.67 2.94
CA LEU A 251 17.71 11.70 2.01
C LEU A 251 18.06 10.95 0.71
N VAL A 252 17.19 10.02 0.31
CA VAL A 252 17.20 9.39 -1.01
C VAL A 252 16.02 9.91 -1.83
N LEU A 253 16.30 10.51 -2.97
CA LEU A 253 15.30 10.92 -3.96
C LEU A 253 15.26 9.89 -5.10
N CYS A 254 14.08 9.37 -5.40
CA CYS A 254 13.87 8.42 -6.47
C CYS A 254 13.37 9.13 -7.74
N THR A 255 13.98 8.84 -8.89
CA THR A 255 13.30 9.10 -10.17
C THR A 255 12.04 8.24 -10.28
N ILE A 256 11.11 8.62 -11.14
CA ILE A 256 9.83 7.96 -11.33
C ILE A 256 9.76 7.21 -12.67
N VAL A 257 8.97 6.14 -12.72
CA VAL A 257 8.83 5.26 -13.89
C VAL A 257 7.35 5.12 -14.26
N ALA A 258 7.06 5.05 -15.55
CA ALA A 258 5.71 4.85 -16.06
C ALA A 258 5.66 3.69 -17.07
N ASN A 259 4.46 3.16 -17.30
CA ASN A 259 4.21 2.12 -18.28
C ASN A 259 4.20 2.73 -19.69
N ASP A 260 5.37 3.00 -20.26
CA ASP A 260 5.49 3.70 -21.54
C ASP A 260 5.05 2.80 -22.70
N ALA A 261 5.48 1.54 -22.74
CA ALA A 261 5.18 0.61 -23.83
C ALA A 261 3.76 0.02 -23.71
N GLY A 262 3.30 -0.27 -22.49
CA GLY A 262 2.01 -0.91 -22.26
C GLY A 262 0.84 0.05 -22.25
N PHE A 263 0.95 1.25 -21.69
CA PHE A 263 -0.18 2.17 -21.54
C PHE A 263 -0.26 3.18 -22.69
N ALA A 264 -1.39 3.21 -23.38
CA ALA A 264 -1.65 4.20 -24.42
C ALA A 264 -1.93 5.58 -23.77
N PRO A 265 -1.54 6.70 -24.40
CA PRO A 265 -1.89 8.03 -23.91
C PRO A 265 -3.41 8.18 -23.79
N VAL A 266 -3.87 9.09 -22.93
CA VAL A 266 -5.32 9.29 -22.72
C VAL A 266 -5.82 10.48 -23.53
N GLY A 267 -5.05 11.56 -23.58
CA GLY A 267 -5.33 12.75 -24.38
C GLY A 267 -4.42 12.86 -25.60
N SER A 268 -4.86 13.59 -26.62
CA SER A 268 -4.04 13.98 -27.77
C SER A 268 -4.59 15.26 -28.39
N THR A 269 -3.71 16.07 -29.01
CA THR A 269 -4.14 17.22 -29.80
C THR A 269 -5.03 16.79 -30.96
N GLU A 270 -5.96 17.62 -31.41
CA GLU A 270 -6.77 17.30 -32.59
C GLU A 270 -5.94 17.32 -33.89
N GLY A 271 -6.25 16.40 -34.81
CA GLY A 271 -5.73 16.39 -36.18
C GLY A 271 -6.85 16.61 -37.21
N GLY A 272 -6.48 16.97 -38.45
CA GLY A 272 -7.44 17.09 -39.55
C GLY A 272 -8.11 15.76 -39.92
N GLU A 273 -9.25 15.78 -40.62
CA GLU A 273 -10.05 14.58 -40.91
C GLU A 273 -9.28 13.49 -41.67
N ASP A 274 -8.56 13.86 -42.73
CA ASP A 274 -7.75 12.92 -43.54
C ASP A 274 -6.61 12.30 -42.72
N TRP A 275 -5.98 13.11 -41.86
CA TRP A 275 -4.95 12.66 -40.93
C TRP A 275 -5.53 11.64 -39.93
N LYS A 276 -6.72 11.92 -39.40
CA LYS A 276 -7.40 11.06 -38.42
C LYS A 276 -7.77 9.71 -39.03
N ALA A 277 -8.25 9.70 -40.27
CA ALA A 277 -8.58 8.46 -40.97
C ALA A 277 -7.36 7.53 -41.11
N GLN A 278 -6.19 8.07 -41.46
CA GLN A 278 -4.95 7.29 -41.57
C GLN A 278 -4.52 6.69 -40.23
N VAL A 279 -4.56 7.49 -39.15
CA VAL A 279 -4.15 7.04 -37.81
C VAL A 279 -5.12 5.98 -37.27
N GLU A 280 -6.43 6.12 -37.48
CA GLU A 280 -7.42 5.13 -37.03
C GLU A 280 -7.34 3.81 -37.83
N GLN A 281 -7.00 3.85 -39.12
CA GLN A 281 -6.73 2.63 -39.89
C GLN A 281 -5.52 1.86 -39.34
N ALA A 282 -4.42 2.56 -39.08
CA ALA A 282 -3.24 1.97 -38.44
C ALA A 282 -3.57 1.44 -37.03
N ALA A 283 -4.41 2.15 -36.27
CA ALA A 283 -4.87 1.73 -34.94
C ALA A 283 -5.62 0.40 -34.97
N GLN A 284 -6.54 0.20 -35.93
CA GLN A 284 -7.29 -1.04 -36.08
C GLN A 284 -6.41 -2.26 -36.38
N VAL A 285 -5.27 -2.05 -37.05
CA VAL A 285 -4.27 -3.09 -37.29
C VAL A 285 -3.45 -3.33 -36.03
N LEU A 286 -2.86 -2.26 -35.48
CA LEU A 286 -1.86 -2.38 -34.44
C LEU A 286 -2.46 -2.82 -33.10
N THR A 287 -3.72 -2.49 -32.78
CA THR A 287 -4.38 -2.87 -31.51
C THR A 287 -4.94 -4.30 -31.47
N ARG A 288 -4.68 -5.11 -32.51
CA ARG A 288 -5.00 -6.56 -32.53
C ARG A 288 -4.06 -7.34 -31.61
N GLY A 289 -4.52 -8.51 -31.16
CA GLY A 289 -3.71 -9.40 -30.33
C GLY A 289 -2.46 -9.94 -31.04
N TYR A 290 -2.59 -10.21 -32.35
CA TYR A 290 -1.48 -10.56 -33.24
C TYR A 290 -1.46 -9.61 -34.43
N VAL A 291 -0.26 -9.17 -34.81
CA VAL A 291 0.00 -8.29 -35.96
C VAL A 291 1.18 -8.88 -36.73
N ALA A 292 0.98 -9.19 -38.01
CA ALA A 292 2.05 -9.71 -38.86
C ALA A 292 3.09 -8.61 -39.16
N PRO A 293 4.38 -8.94 -39.40
CA PRO A 293 5.40 -7.95 -39.71
C PRO A 293 5.06 -7.06 -40.92
N ASP A 294 4.47 -7.61 -41.98
CA ASP A 294 4.07 -6.83 -43.16
C ASP A 294 2.94 -5.84 -42.86
N ASP A 295 1.97 -6.26 -42.04
CA ASP A 295 0.88 -5.38 -41.57
C ASP A 295 1.45 -4.25 -40.69
N ALA A 296 2.39 -4.57 -39.80
CA ALA A 296 3.06 -3.59 -38.95
C ALA A 296 3.89 -2.61 -39.79
N LYS A 297 4.58 -3.08 -40.82
CA LYS A 297 5.34 -2.25 -41.76
C LYS A 297 4.43 -1.30 -42.54
N GLY A 298 3.32 -1.81 -43.06
CA GLY A 298 2.32 -0.98 -43.75
C GLY A 298 1.71 0.09 -42.84
N ALA A 299 1.34 -0.29 -41.61
CA ALA A 299 0.83 0.65 -40.62
C ALA A 299 1.88 1.71 -40.22
N LEU A 300 3.16 1.32 -40.06
CA LEU A 300 4.23 2.27 -39.77
C LEU A 300 4.39 3.31 -40.89
N GLN A 301 4.38 2.88 -42.15
CA GLN A 301 4.50 3.80 -43.30
C GLN A 301 3.33 4.79 -43.35
N GLN A 302 2.11 4.35 -43.04
CA GLN A 302 0.94 5.24 -42.93
C GLN A 302 1.12 6.25 -41.79
N LEU A 303 1.59 5.80 -40.63
CA LEU A 303 1.82 6.68 -39.48
C LEU A 303 2.94 7.70 -39.74
N GLU A 304 3.98 7.33 -40.49
CA GLU A 304 5.05 8.25 -40.92
C GLU A 304 4.52 9.34 -41.86
N GLN A 305 3.61 8.99 -42.78
CA GLN A 305 2.93 9.97 -43.64
C GLN A 305 2.03 10.92 -42.82
N ALA A 306 1.26 10.37 -41.86
CA ALA A 306 0.46 11.17 -40.96
C ALA A 306 1.33 12.10 -40.08
N ALA A 307 2.48 11.61 -39.59
CA ALA A 307 3.41 12.40 -38.79
C ALA A 307 4.00 13.59 -39.55
N ALA A 308 4.16 13.47 -40.88
CA ALA A 308 4.63 14.56 -41.73
C ALA A 308 3.61 15.71 -41.85
N LEU A 309 2.32 15.44 -41.63
CA LEU A 309 1.25 16.44 -41.63
C LEU A 309 1.06 17.06 -40.23
N SER A 310 0.99 16.23 -39.19
CA SER A 310 0.91 16.67 -37.79
C SER A 310 1.62 15.67 -36.89
N SER A 311 2.65 16.16 -36.20
CA SER A 311 3.53 15.34 -35.36
C SER A 311 3.28 15.51 -33.86
N GLU A 312 2.38 16.40 -33.43
CA GLU A 312 2.13 16.69 -32.01
C GLU A 312 1.02 15.85 -31.38
N HIS A 313 0.77 14.64 -31.93
CA HIS A 313 -0.32 13.78 -31.48
C HIS A 313 0.17 12.53 -30.73
N ALA A 314 -0.15 12.40 -29.44
CA ALA A 314 0.35 11.32 -28.60
C ALA A 314 -0.02 9.91 -29.12
N TRP A 315 -1.28 9.70 -29.52
CA TRP A 315 -1.74 8.39 -30.01
C TRP A 315 -0.95 7.91 -31.25
N LEU A 316 -0.61 8.82 -32.17
CA LEU A 316 0.19 8.49 -33.35
C LEU A 316 1.55 7.92 -32.94
N TRP A 317 2.24 8.57 -32.00
CA TRP A 317 3.56 8.11 -31.54
C TRP A 317 3.48 6.79 -30.80
N TYR A 318 2.41 6.57 -30.03
CA TYR A 318 2.20 5.28 -29.37
C TYR A 318 2.01 4.16 -30.41
N LEU A 319 1.21 4.40 -31.44
CA LEU A 319 1.03 3.45 -32.54
C LEU A 319 2.33 3.20 -33.31
N GLN A 320 3.14 4.24 -33.57
CA GLN A 320 4.46 4.06 -34.17
C GLN A 320 5.34 3.18 -33.29
N GLY A 321 5.37 3.42 -31.98
CA GLY A 321 6.10 2.57 -31.03
C GLY A 321 5.66 1.11 -31.12
N ARG A 322 4.34 0.87 -31.16
CA ARG A 322 3.77 -0.46 -31.33
C ARG A 322 4.09 -1.12 -32.67
N ALA A 323 4.17 -0.35 -33.76
CA ALA A 323 4.57 -0.88 -35.05
C ALA A 323 6.07 -1.24 -35.07
N LEU A 324 6.92 -0.35 -34.53
CA LEU A 324 8.37 -0.53 -34.42
C LEU A 324 8.73 -1.73 -33.55
N GLU A 325 8.05 -1.92 -32.41
CA GLU A 325 8.20 -3.09 -31.55
C GLU A 325 7.92 -4.39 -32.33
N ARG A 326 6.84 -4.44 -33.13
CA ARG A 326 6.51 -5.62 -33.96
C ARG A 326 7.51 -5.91 -35.06
N LEU A 327 8.31 -4.90 -35.44
CA LEU A 327 9.38 -5.00 -36.42
C LEU A 327 10.76 -5.27 -35.78
N GLY A 328 10.84 -5.40 -34.44
CA GLY A 328 12.10 -5.57 -33.72
C GLY A 328 12.99 -4.33 -33.71
N ARG A 329 12.43 -3.13 -33.96
CA ARG A 329 13.13 -1.84 -33.97
C ARG A 329 13.04 -1.18 -32.58
N ASP A 330 13.53 -1.90 -31.58
CA ASP A 330 13.19 -1.65 -30.17
C ASP A 330 13.62 -0.28 -29.65
N SER A 331 14.84 0.19 -29.96
CA SER A 331 15.28 1.52 -29.53
C SER A 331 14.47 2.65 -30.16
N GLU A 332 13.94 2.45 -31.37
CA GLU A 332 13.04 3.41 -32.02
C GLU A 332 11.65 3.36 -31.38
N ALA A 333 11.16 2.14 -31.07
CA ALA A 333 9.91 1.95 -30.36
C ALA A 333 9.91 2.68 -29.00
N GLN A 334 10.99 2.51 -28.22
CA GLN A 334 11.15 3.16 -26.92
C GLN A 334 11.10 4.70 -27.04
N ARG A 335 11.77 5.28 -28.05
CA ARG A 335 11.71 6.73 -28.30
C ARG A 335 10.30 7.20 -28.68
N ALA A 336 9.60 6.43 -29.50
CA ALA A 336 8.23 6.72 -29.89
C ALA A 336 7.27 6.66 -28.68
N PHE A 337 7.39 5.66 -27.81
CA PHE A 337 6.59 5.57 -26.58
C PHE A 337 6.84 6.72 -25.61
N ARG A 338 8.10 7.11 -25.38
CA ARG A 338 8.43 8.29 -24.56
C ARG A 338 7.85 9.57 -25.16
N LYS A 339 7.94 9.74 -26.48
CA LYS A 339 7.34 10.88 -27.17
C LYS A 339 5.81 10.89 -27.04
N ALA A 340 5.16 9.74 -27.10
CA ALA A 340 3.73 9.61 -26.86
C ALA A 340 3.35 10.04 -25.44
N ARG A 341 4.12 9.65 -24.42
CA ARG A 341 3.92 10.11 -23.04
C ARG A 341 4.04 11.62 -22.92
N ASP A 342 5.09 12.21 -23.48
CA ASP A 342 5.36 13.64 -23.32
C ASP A 342 4.33 14.52 -24.06
N LEU A 343 3.75 14.00 -25.14
CA LEU A 343 2.67 14.63 -25.90
C LEU A 343 1.25 14.34 -25.36
N ASP A 344 1.11 13.55 -24.30
CA ASP A 344 -0.21 13.23 -23.74
C ASP A 344 -0.84 14.49 -23.15
N THR A 345 -1.94 14.96 -23.73
CA THR A 345 -2.67 16.14 -23.24
C THR A 345 -3.47 15.84 -21.98
N MET A 346 -3.60 14.58 -21.57
CA MET A 346 -4.05 14.19 -20.24
C MET A 346 -2.91 13.46 -19.51
N PRO A 347 -1.93 14.18 -18.96
CA PRO A 347 -0.71 13.59 -18.37
C PRO A 347 -1.00 12.85 -17.05
N TRP A 348 -1.60 11.67 -17.15
CA TRP A 348 -1.74 10.68 -16.05
C TRP A 348 -0.39 10.08 -15.67
N ARG A 349 0.55 10.09 -16.61
CA ARG A 349 1.97 9.78 -16.39
C ARG A 349 2.74 11.09 -16.32
N ALA A 350 3.78 11.11 -15.49
CA ALA A 350 4.68 12.26 -15.43
C ALA A 350 5.46 12.38 -16.75
N PRO A 351 5.57 13.57 -17.35
CA PRO A 351 6.46 13.82 -18.47
C PRO A 351 7.94 13.60 -18.10
N THR A 352 8.78 13.37 -19.10
CA THR A 352 10.24 13.20 -18.94
C THR A 352 10.88 14.34 -18.15
N ALA A 353 10.36 15.56 -18.28
CA ALA A 353 10.85 16.74 -17.58
C ALA A 353 10.83 16.61 -16.04
N HIS A 354 9.92 15.82 -15.46
CA HIS A 354 9.86 15.63 -14.01
C HIS A 354 11.07 14.87 -13.47
N ASN A 355 11.56 13.85 -14.19
CA ASN A 355 12.81 13.16 -13.82
C ASN A 355 14.02 14.08 -13.97
N ALA A 356 14.03 14.99 -14.95
CA ALA A 356 15.07 16.00 -15.05
C ALA A 356 15.07 16.93 -13.83
N VAL A 357 13.90 17.33 -13.31
CA VAL A 357 13.77 18.11 -12.07
C VAL A 357 14.32 17.33 -10.87
N ILE A 358 13.95 16.05 -10.71
CA ILE A 358 14.41 15.20 -9.59
C ILE A 358 15.93 15.09 -9.60
N ARG A 359 16.54 14.78 -10.75
CA ARG A 359 18.00 14.68 -10.89
C ARG A 359 18.68 16.03 -10.61
N ALA A 360 18.12 17.13 -11.11
CA ALA A 360 18.67 18.47 -10.86
C ALA A 360 18.65 18.85 -9.37
N VAL A 361 17.55 18.61 -8.66
CA VAL A 361 17.46 18.90 -7.21
C VAL A 361 18.42 18.02 -6.42
N THR A 362 18.61 16.76 -6.83
CA THR A 362 19.54 15.84 -6.17
C THR A 362 21.00 16.28 -6.34
N ALA A 363 21.35 16.87 -7.49
CA ALA A 363 22.71 17.35 -7.78
C ALA A 363 23.12 18.61 -7.00
N GLU A 364 22.19 19.31 -6.36
CA GLU A 364 22.45 20.57 -5.62
C GLU A 364 23.21 20.38 -4.28
N HIS A 365 23.61 19.15 -3.91
CA HIS A 365 24.11 18.64 -2.61
C HIS A 365 22.99 18.25 -1.65
N GLY A 366 23.27 17.32 -0.71
CA GLY A 366 22.36 16.97 0.42
C GLY A 366 21.41 15.78 0.20
N ALA A 367 21.41 15.14 -0.97
CA ALA A 367 20.57 13.96 -1.24
C ALA A 367 21.32 12.94 -2.13
N VAL A 368 20.91 11.66 -2.02
CA VAL A 368 21.36 10.56 -2.89
C VAL A 368 20.28 10.25 -3.92
N LEU A 369 20.69 10.01 -5.16
CA LEU A 369 19.79 9.62 -6.23
C LEU A 369 19.61 8.10 -6.25
N ALA A 370 18.37 7.63 -6.13
CA ALA A 370 17.99 6.31 -6.61
C ALA A 370 17.43 6.46 -8.04
N ASP A 371 18.23 6.15 -9.06
CA ASP A 371 17.81 6.27 -10.46
C ASP A 371 16.99 5.04 -10.90
N VAL A 372 15.75 5.00 -10.42
CA VAL A 372 14.74 3.99 -10.74
C VAL A 372 14.40 3.97 -12.23
N GLU A 373 14.46 5.10 -12.94
CA GLU A 373 14.21 5.15 -14.38
C GLU A 373 15.27 4.36 -15.15
N VAL A 374 16.54 4.50 -14.79
CA VAL A 374 17.63 3.72 -15.36
C VAL A 374 17.50 2.24 -14.97
N ALA A 375 17.30 1.94 -13.69
CA ALA A 375 17.20 0.55 -13.22
C ALA A 375 16.07 -0.24 -13.90
N PHE A 376 14.92 0.40 -14.13
CA PHE A 376 13.82 -0.23 -14.87
C PHE A 376 14.09 -0.30 -16.37
N ALA A 377 14.75 0.70 -16.96
CA ALA A 377 15.14 0.64 -18.37
C ALA A 377 16.12 -0.50 -18.66
N ASP A 378 17.05 -0.76 -17.74
CA ASP A 378 18.04 -1.85 -17.85
C ASP A 378 17.41 -3.23 -17.65
N ALA A 379 16.38 -3.33 -16.80
CA ALA A 379 15.67 -4.58 -16.52
C ALA A 379 14.56 -4.89 -17.54
N ALA A 380 14.03 -3.88 -18.22
CA ALA A 380 12.95 -4.03 -19.18
C ALA A 380 13.43 -4.59 -20.54
N PRO A 381 12.51 -5.17 -21.33
CA PRO A 381 12.75 -5.39 -22.75
C PRO A 381 13.22 -4.11 -23.46
N ALA A 382 13.99 -4.25 -24.55
CA ALA A 382 14.62 -3.12 -25.23
C ALA A 382 13.62 -2.05 -25.73
N GLN A 383 12.36 -2.43 -25.98
CA GLN A 383 11.30 -1.50 -26.38
C GLN A 383 10.78 -0.61 -25.24
N GLY A 384 11.10 -0.92 -23.98
CA GLY A 384 10.76 -0.13 -22.80
C GLY A 384 9.88 -0.85 -21.77
N VAL A 385 9.59 -0.14 -20.68
CA VAL A 385 8.85 -0.65 -19.51
C VAL A 385 7.38 -0.91 -19.89
N GLY A 386 6.95 -2.17 -19.73
CA GLY A 386 5.60 -2.64 -20.03
C GLY A 386 4.85 -3.27 -18.85
N TRP A 387 3.90 -4.14 -19.18
CA TRP A 387 3.00 -4.84 -18.26
C TRP A 387 3.68 -5.88 -17.36
N GLU A 388 4.91 -6.26 -17.66
CA GLU A 388 5.75 -7.11 -16.82
C GLU A 388 6.19 -6.38 -15.53
N TRP A 389 6.36 -5.06 -15.61
CA TRP A 389 6.77 -4.20 -14.50
C TRP A 389 5.63 -3.38 -13.91
N MET A 390 4.49 -3.28 -14.61
CA MET A 390 3.40 -2.38 -14.29
C MET A 390 2.04 -3.09 -14.36
N VAL A 391 1.08 -2.65 -13.54
CA VAL A 391 -0.31 -3.15 -13.56
C VAL A 391 -1.32 -2.11 -14.03
N ASP A 392 -0.87 -0.88 -14.26
CA ASP A 392 -1.59 0.17 -14.98
C ASP A 392 -0.60 1.14 -15.64
N HIS A 393 -0.91 2.44 -15.69
CA HIS A 393 -0.06 3.49 -16.24
C HIS A 393 1.18 3.84 -15.38
N VAL A 394 1.17 3.64 -14.05
CA VAL A 394 2.24 4.09 -13.11
C VAL A 394 2.46 3.17 -11.90
N HIS A 395 1.56 2.23 -11.63
CA HIS A 395 1.62 1.33 -10.49
C HIS A 395 2.35 0.06 -10.86
N PHE A 396 3.34 -0.30 -10.05
CA PHE A 396 4.19 -1.45 -10.29
C PHE A 396 3.46 -2.79 -10.14
N SER A 397 3.88 -3.79 -10.91
CA SER A 397 3.67 -5.20 -10.58
C SER A 397 4.44 -5.57 -9.31
N VAL A 398 4.20 -6.74 -8.73
CA VAL A 398 4.98 -7.21 -7.56
C VAL A 398 6.49 -7.28 -7.90
N ALA A 399 6.83 -7.67 -9.14
CA ALA A 399 8.21 -7.65 -9.61
C ALA A 399 8.77 -6.21 -9.67
N GLY A 400 7.98 -5.24 -10.13
CA GLY A 400 8.36 -3.83 -10.10
C GLY A 400 8.53 -3.28 -8.68
N GLN A 401 7.68 -3.68 -7.72
CA GLN A 401 7.82 -3.29 -6.32
C GLN A 401 9.16 -3.79 -5.75
N ALA A 402 9.56 -5.03 -6.06
CA ALA A 402 10.85 -5.58 -5.66
C ALA A 402 12.04 -4.87 -6.34
N LEU A 403 11.92 -4.49 -7.61
CA LEU A 403 12.97 -3.75 -8.33
C LEU A 403 13.15 -2.32 -7.80
N LEU A 404 12.05 -1.62 -7.48
CA LEU A 404 12.11 -0.32 -6.81
C LEU A 404 12.87 -0.44 -5.48
N ALA A 405 12.49 -1.40 -4.64
CA ALA A 405 13.14 -1.64 -3.36
C ALA A 405 14.64 -1.93 -3.51
N ARG A 406 15.02 -2.79 -4.46
CA ARG A 406 16.41 -3.12 -4.76
C ARG A 406 17.19 -1.89 -5.23
N THR A 407 16.59 -1.04 -6.05
CA THR A 407 17.22 0.21 -6.53
C THR A 407 17.50 1.18 -5.39
N VAL A 408 16.52 1.33 -4.48
CA VAL A 408 16.70 2.14 -3.26
C VAL A 408 17.82 1.56 -2.39
N LEU A 409 17.82 0.25 -2.14
CA LEU A 409 18.85 -0.43 -1.37
C LEU A 409 20.27 -0.20 -1.93
N HIS A 410 20.46 -0.33 -3.24
CA HIS A 410 21.76 -0.06 -3.88
C HIS A 410 22.23 1.38 -3.66
N SER A 411 21.29 2.33 -3.58
CA SER A 411 21.60 3.73 -3.29
C SER A 411 21.99 3.93 -1.83
N VAL A 412 21.38 3.17 -0.91
CA VAL A 412 21.71 3.16 0.53
C VAL A 412 23.09 2.56 0.79
N ALA A 413 23.58 1.64 -0.03
CA ALA A 413 24.93 1.09 0.09
C ALA A 413 26.04 2.15 -0.07
N GLY A 414 25.73 3.31 -0.69
CA GLY A 414 26.63 4.46 -0.72
C GLY A 414 26.62 5.30 0.57
N LEU A 415 25.63 5.11 1.45
CA LEU A 415 25.44 5.82 2.70
C LEU A 415 25.86 5.00 3.92
N ALA A 416 25.75 3.68 3.86
CA ALA A 416 26.03 2.76 4.95
C ALA A 416 26.76 1.51 4.46
N ALA A 417 27.59 0.92 5.33
CA ALA A 417 28.25 -0.35 5.05
C ALA A 417 27.24 -1.51 5.20
N ILE A 418 26.61 -1.89 4.09
CA ILE A 418 25.70 -3.04 3.99
C ILE A 418 26.29 -4.09 3.03
N ASP A 419 26.05 -5.37 3.31
CA ASP A 419 26.54 -6.48 2.48
C ASP A 419 25.48 -6.91 1.46
N LEU A 420 25.60 -6.38 0.24
CA LEU A 420 24.71 -6.74 -0.87
C LEU A 420 24.90 -8.20 -1.33
N GLY A 421 25.98 -8.88 -0.93
CA GLY A 421 26.23 -10.29 -1.21
C GLY A 421 25.29 -11.25 -0.47
N LEU A 422 24.65 -10.79 0.59
CA LEU A 422 23.66 -11.56 1.37
C LEU A 422 22.26 -11.55 0.74
N LEU A 423 22.06 -10.77 -0.32
CA LEU A 423 20.75 -10.64 -0.95
C LEU A 423 20.32 -11.91 -1.65
N ARG A 424 19.06 -12.29 -1.41
CA ARG A 424 18.41 -13.41 -2.06
C ARG A 424 17.81 -13.00 -3.40
N SER A 425 17.32 -13.98 -4.16
CA SER A 425 16.62 -13.72 -5.41
C SER A 425 15.30 -12.97 -5.18
N ALA A 426 14.82 -12.25 -6.19
CA ALA A 426 13.54 -11.55 -6.11
C ALA A 426 12.38 -12.53 -5.84
N GLU A 427 12.44 -13.74 -6.40
CA GLU A 427 11.47 -14.81 -6.19
C GLU A 427 11.43 -15.29 -4.73
N ALA A 428 12.57 -15.32 -4.05
CA ALA A 428 12.63 -15.69 -2.63
C ALA A 428 11.89 -14.66 -1.76
N TYR A 429 12.19 -13.36 -1.94
CA TYR A 429 11.47 -12.31 -1.21
C TYR A 429 9.97 -12.29 -1.52
N ARG A 430 9.60 -12.48 -2.79
CA ARG A 430 8.18 -12.55 -3.20
C ARG A 430 7.46 -13.70 -2.51
N ARG A 431 8.09 -14.86 -2.40
CA ARG A 431 7.52 -16.02 -1.70
C ARG A 431 7.33 -15.74 -0.21
N ASP A 432 8.34 -15.19 0.45
CA ASP A 432 8.31 -14.95 1.89
C ASP A 432 7.31 -13.87 2.28
N LEU A 433 7.18 -12.83 1.44
CA LEU A 433 6.16 -11.78 1.60
C LEU A 433 4.76 -12.24 1.16
N GLY A 434 4.63 -13.47 0.66
CA GLY A 434 3.36 -14.08 0.31
C GLY A 434 2.73 -13.54 -0.98
N ASP A 435 3.49 -13.46 -2.08
CA ASP A 435 2.95 -13.17 -3.42
C ASP A 435 2.10 -14.34 -3.94
N LEU A 436 0.78 -14.20 -3.80
CA LEU A 436 -0.17 -15.28 -4.02
C LEU A 436 -0.99 -15.09 -5.31
N PRO A 437 -1.30 -16.17 -6.04
CA PRO A 437 -1.97 -16.09 -7.33
C PRO A 437 -3.37 -15.47 -7.26
N VAL A 438 -4.12 -15.68 -6.16
CA VAL A 438 -5.47 -15.12 -6.00
C VAL A 438 -5.49 -13.59 -6.01
N GLU A 439 -4.45 -12.95 -5.46
CA GLU A 439 -4.35 -11.50 -5.43
C GLU A 439 -3.98 -10.94 -6.79
N ARG A 440 -3.16 -11.65 -7.57
CA ARG A 440 -2.89 -11.28 -8.97
C ARG A 440 -4.16 -11.31 -9.80
N VAL A 441 -4.99 -12.35 -9.65
CA VAL A 441 -6.31 -12.42 -10.31
C VAL A 441 -7.17 -11.21 -9.94
N VAL A 442 -7.28 -10.88 -8.66
CA VAL A 442 -8.08 -9.73 -8.20
C VAL A 442 -7.49 -8.40 -8.69
N ALA A 443 -6.16 -8.23 -8.63
CA ALA A 443 -5.47 -7.03 -9.09
C ALA A 443 -5.68 -6.82 -10.60
N TYR A 444 -5.46 -7.84 -11.44
CA TYR A 444 -5.67 -7.73 -12.88
C TYR A 444 -7.13 -7.44 -13.26
N ASN A 445 -8.09 -8.06 -12.58
CA ASN A 445 -9.51 -7.74 -12.80
C ASN A 445 -9.83 -6.30 -12.41
N LYS A 446 -9.34 -5.84 -11.25
CA LYS A 446 -9.53 -4.47 -10.77
C LYS A 446 -8.91 -3.45 -11.71
N MET A 447 -7.66 -3.67 -12.14
CA MET A 447 -6.96 -2.75 -13.05
C MET A 447 -7.58 -2.77 -14.45
N GLY A 448 -7.95 -3.94 -14.98
CA GLY A 448 -8.67 -4.03 -16.25
C GLY A 448 -10.02 -3.30 -16.22
N ALA A 449 -10.75 -3.34 -15.09
CA ALA A 449 -11.98 -2.58 -14.92
C ALA A 449 -11.75 -1.07 -14.77
N MET A 450 -10.64 -0.66 -14.14
CA MET A 450 -10.25 0.74 -14.04
C MET A 450 -9.87 1.33 -15.40
N LEU A 451 -9.04 0.62 -16.17
CA LEU A 451 -8.67 1.03 -17.53
C LEU A 451 -9.87 1.09 -18.49
N ALA A 452 -10.94 0.34 -18.23
CA ALA A 452 -12.15 0.37 -19.05
C ALA A 452 -13.08 1.57 -18.75
N GLN A 453 -12.75 2.43 -17.77
CA GLN A 453 -13.57 3.60 -17.40
C GLN A 453 -13.05 4.89 -18.04
N ALA A 454 -13.94 5.84 -18.27
CA ALA A 454 -13.55 7.18 -18.73
C ALA A 454 -12.74 7.93 -17.67
N PRO A 455 -11.69 8.69 -18.04
CA PRO A 455 -11.22 8.89 -19.42
C PRO A 455 -10.26 7.79 -19.89
N LEU A 456 -9.71 6.97 -18.99
CA LEU A 456 -8.67 5.97 -19.25
C LEU A 456 -8.99 4.99 -20.39
N HIS A 457 -10.26 4.67 -20.64
CA HIS A 457 -10.69 3.78 -21.73
C HIS A 457 -10.29 4.26 -23.13
N GLN A 458 -10.03 5.57 -23.28
CA GLN A 458 -9.59 6.17 -24.52
C GLN A 458 -8.27 5.53 -24.94
N TYR A 459 -8.25 4.93 -26.14
CA TYR A 459 -7.17 4.13 -26.73
C TYR A 459 -6.77 2.83 -25.97
N ASN A 460 -7.13 2.67 -24.71
CA ASN A 460 -6.72 1.54 -23.86
C ASN A 460 -7.72 0.36 -23.81
N GLY A 461 -8.76 0.34 -24.65
CA GLY A 461 -9.71 -0.78 -24.69
C GLY A 461 -9.06 -2.15 -24.95
N HIS A 462 -7.97 -2.19 -25.72
CA HIS A 462 -7.18 -3.40 -25.94
C HIS A 462 -6.36 -3.81 -24.71
N ASN A 463 -5.78 -2.84 -24.00
CA ASN A 463 -5.05 -3.06 -22.75
C ASN A 463 -5.95 -3.56 -21.61
N ALA A 464 -7.17 -3.02 -21.50
CA ALA A 464 -8.17 -3.51 -20.55
C ALA A 464 -8.55 -4.98 -20.80
N ARG A 465 -8.64 -5.39 -22.08
CA ARG A 465 -8.87 -6.81 -22.44
C ARG A 465 -7.65 -7.67 -22.12
N TYR A 466 -6.44 -7.18 -22.35
CA TYR A 466 -5.21 -7.89 -22.01
C TYR A 466 -5.11 -8.21 -20.51
N LEU A 467 -5.37 -7.23 -19.63
CA LEU A 467 -5.39 -7.46 -18.18
C LEU A 467 -6.46 -8.50 -17.77
N LYS A 468 -7.64 -8.47 -18.38
CA LYS A 468 -8.68 -9.50 -18.15
C LYS A 468 -8.24 -10.90 -18.61
N GLN A 469 -7.48 -11.00 -19.70
CA GLN A 469 -6.91 -12.26 -20.17
C GLN A 469 -5.86 -12.79 -19.18
N LEU A 470 -4.98 -11.92 -18.66
CA LEU A 470 -4.04 -12.31 -17.59
C LEU A 470 -4.77 -12.81 -16.34
N ALA A 471 -5.84 -12.12 -15.92
CA ALA A 471 -6.67 -12.56 -14.80
C ALA A 471 -7.27 -13.96 -15.05
N ALA A 472 -7.78 -14.22 -16.26
CA ALA A 472 -8.33 -15.52 -16.63
C ALA A 472 -7.26 -16.63 -16.65
N MET A 473 -6.06 -16.34 -17.18
CA MET A 473 -4.94 -17.28 -17.21
C MET A 473 -4.46 -17.63 -15.80
N GLU A 474 -4.29 -16.66 -14.92
CA GLU A 474 -3.94 -16.91 -13.51
C GLU A 474 -5.08 -17.65 -12.79
N GLY A 475 -6.34 -17.30 -13.07
CA GLY A 475 -7.52 -17.95 -12.47
C GLY A 475 -7.65 -19.44 -12.83
N GLN A 476 -7.22 -19.84 -14.03
CA GLN A 476 -7.18 -21.24 -14.45
C GLN A 476 -6.16 -22.07 -13.65
N ARG A 477 -5.11 -21.43 -13.10
CA ARG A 477 -4.07 -22.08 -12.30
C ARG A 477 -4.46 -22.28 -10.83
N LEU A 478 -5.51 -21.61 -10.37
CA LEU A 478 -6.00 -21.73 -9.00
C LEU A 478 -6.58 -23.12 -8.73
N SER A 479 -6.39 -23.62 -7.51
CA SER A 479 -7.07 -24.81 -7.01
C SER A 479 -8.57 -24.55 -6.82
N PRO A 480 -9.41 -25.61 -6.76
CA PRO A 480 -10.83 -25.45 -6.45
C PRO A 480 -11.09 -24.73 -5.12
N GLY A 481 -10.28 -24.98 -4.09
CA GLY A 481 -10.40 -24.33 -2.78
C GLY A 481 -10.05 -22.84 -2.83
N GLU A 482 -8.99 -22.47 -3.57
CA GLU A 482 -8.63 -21.06 -3.79
C GLU A 482 -9.74 -20.31 -4.53
N ARG A 483 -10.33 -20.90 -5.57
CA ARG A 483 -11.46 -20.29 -6.30
C ARG A 483 -12.67 -20.06 -5.39
N ARG A 484 -13.06 -21.06 -4.60
CA ARG A 484 -14.16 -20.92 -3.63
C ARG A 484 -13.89 -19.83 -2.60
N GLY A 485 -12.65 -19.74 -2.08
CA GLY A 485 -12.26 -18.70 -1.14
C GLY A 485 -12.36 -17.30 -1.75
N VAL A 486 -11.92 -17.12 -3.00
CA VAL A 486 -12.07 -15.86 -3.75
C VAL A 486 -13.54 -15.51 -3.98
N GLU A 487 -14.37 -16.48 -4.35
CA GLU A 487 -15.81 -16.28 -4.57
C GLU A 487 -16.52 -15.84 -3.28
N GLN A 488 -16.27 -16.53 -2.17
CA GLN A 488 -16.82 -16.17 -0.86
C GLN A 488 -16.38 -14.78 -0.41
N TRP A 489 -15.08 -14.47 -0.54
CA TRP A 489 -14.56 -13.15 -0.21
C TRP A 489 -15.20 -12.06 -1.09
N THR A 490 -15.40 -12.34 -2.38
CA THR A 490 -16.00 -11.38 -3.30
C THR A 490 -17.44 -11.03 -2.91
N GLN A 491 -18.20 -11.98 -2.37
CA GLN A 491 -19.57 -11.78 -1.91
C GLN A 491 -19.66 -11.01 -0.59
N GLN A 492 -18.73 -11.27 0.34
CA GLN A 492 -18.77 -10.68 1.68
C GLN A 492 -18.02 -9.34 1.77
N GLN A 493 -16.92 -9.18 1.01
CA GLN A 493 -16.00 -8.05 1.04
C GLN A 493 -15.50 -7.72 2.47
N GLN A 494 -15.25 -8.75 3.28
CA GLN A 494 -14.79 -8.59 4.67
C GLN A 494 -13.37 -9.11 4.88
N GLY A 495 -12.50 -8.23 5.37
CA GLY A 495 -11.14 -8.58 5.76
C GLY A 495 -10.20 -8.91 4.58
N PRO A 496 -8.97 -9.36 4.89
CA PRO A 496 -7.98 -9.72 3.88
C PRO A 496 -8.46 -10.88 3.00
N LEU A 497 -8.27 -10.77 1.69
CA LEU A 497 -8.57 -11.84 0.73
C LEU A 497 -7.86 -13.15 1.10
N VAL A 498 -6.58 -13.04 1.44
CA VAL A 498 -5.74 -14.19 1.79
C VAL A 498 -6.23 -14.93 3.03
N LEU A 499 -6.88 -14.25 3.98
CA LEU A 499 -7.45 -14.88 5.16
C LEU A 499 -8.69 -15.71 4.82
N ALA A 500 -9.60 -15.15 4.01
CA ALA A 500 -10.79 -15.88 3.56
C ALA A 500 -10.42 -17.13 2.75
N VAL A 501 -9.40 -17.02 1.89
CA VAL A 501 -8.87 -18.18 1.16
C VAL A 501 -8.21 -19.18 2.10
N ALA A 502 -7.46 -18.73 3.11
CA ALA A 502 -6.85 -19.60 4.11
C ALA A 502 -7.89 -20.43 4.88
N ASP A 503 -8.95 -19.78 5.38
CA ASP A 503 -10.02 -20.43 6.14
C ASP A 503 -10.76 -21.47 5.26
N GLN A 504 -10.96 -21.17 3.98
CA GLN A 504 -11.55 -22.12 3.04
C GLN A 504 -10.64 -23.33 2.80
N LEU A 505 -9.34 -23.12 2.57
CA LEU A 505 -8.36 -24.20 2.38
C LEU A 505 -8.19 -25.05 3.63
N PHE A 506 -8.21 -24.43 4.82
CA PHE A 506 -8.15 -25.12 6.10
C PHE A 506 -9.36 -26.05 6.29
N THR A 507 -10.56 -25.55 5.98
CA THR A 507 -11.81 -26.32 6.03
C THR A 507 -11.75 -27.55 5.11
N GLU A 508 -11.10 -27.41 3.95
CA GLU A 508 -10.89 -28.49 2.99
C GLU A 508 -9.73 -29.43 3.36
N ARG A 509 -9.07 -29.18 4.50
CA ARG A 509 -7.91 -29.93 5.01
C ARG A 509 -6.68 -29.85 4.10
N ASP A 510 -6.58 -28.82 3.26
CA ASP A 510 -5.38 -28.49 2.50
C ASP A 510 -4.45 -27.62 3.36
N PHE A 511 -3.92 -28.22 4.43
CA PHE A 511 -3.15 -27.52 5.44
C PHE A 511 -1.84 -26.94 4.89
N ALA A 512 -1.22 -27.61 3.91
CA ALA A 512 0.01 -27.12 3.28
C ALA A 512 -0.24 -25.80 2.55
N ARG A 513 -1.31 -25.68 1.74
CA ARG A 513 -1.65 -24.41 1.10
C ARG A 513 -2.19 -23.41 2.11
N ALA A 514 -3.09 -23.81 3.01
CA ALA A 514 -3.65 -22.93 4.03
C ALA A 514 -2.55 -22.26 4.87
N GLN A 515 -1.48 -22.99 5.22
CA GLN A 515 -0.33 -22.45 5.94
C GLN A 515 0.29 -21.24 5.20
N VAL A 516 0.51 -21.34 3.89
CA VAL A 516 1.09 -20.24 3.10
C VAL A 516 0.17 -19.02 3.11
N TYR A 517 -1.14 -19.23 3.01
CA TYR A 517 -2.12 -18.14 3.03
C TYR A 517 -2.27 -17.50 4.42
N TYR A 518 -2.27 -18.28 5.50
CA TYR A 518 -2.24 -17.73 6.85
C TYR A 518 -0.93 -16.99 7.14
N ALA A 519 0.19 -17.44 6.54
CA ALA A 519 1.45 -16.72 6.60
C ALA A 519 1.36 -15.30 6.03
N ALA A 520 0.72 -15.16 4.86
CA ALA A 520 0.43 -13.86 4.27
C ALA A 520 -0.56 -13.03 5.13
N ALA A 521 -1.63 -13.65 5.63
CA ALA A 521 -2.69 -12.96 6.36
C ALA A 521 -2.23 -12.30 7.67
N ARG A 522 -1.37 -12.97 8.44
CA ARG A 522 -0.85 -12.40 9.71
C ARG A 522 0.05 -11.19 9.52
N GLY A 523 0.77 -11.12 8.39
CA GLY A 523 1.59 -9.95 8.04
C GLY A 523 0.78 -8.77 7.52
N GLU A 524 -0.45 -8.99 7.05
CA GLU A 524 -1.29 -7.93 6.47
C GLU A 524 -2.08 -7.14 7.52
N VAL A 525 -2.53 -7.80 8.58
CA VAL A 525 -3.31 -7.19 9.67
C VAL A 525 -2.73 -7.54 11.05
N PRO A 526 -1.44 -7.25 11.30
CA PRO A 526 -0.82 -7.49 12.59
C PRO A 526 -1.54 -6.67 13.68
N PHE A 527 -1.48 -7.12 14.94
CA PHE A 527 -2.18 -6.48 16.05
C PHE A 527 -3.70 -6.32 15.83
N THR A 528 -4.34 -7.30 15.20
CA THR A 528 -5.81 -7.41 15.13
C THR A 528 -6.29 -8.80 15.53
N ARG A 529 -7.59 -8.93 15.88
CA ARG A 529 -8.23 -10.25 16.09
C ARG A 529 -8.03 -11.20 14.92
N ARG A 530 -8.09 -10.68 13.69
CA ARG A 530 -7.89 -11.45 12.45
C ARG A 530 -6.44 -11.89 12.27
N GLY A 531 -5.49 -11.02 12.59
CA GLY A 531 -4.06 -11.34 12.56
C GLY A 531 -3.68 -12.43 13.57
N LEU A 532 -4.16 -12.31 14.81
CA LEU A 532 -3.95 -13.34 15.83
C LEU A 532 -4.62 -14.68 15.49
N TRP A 533 -5.83 -14.64 14.93
CA TRP A 533 -6.49 -15.85 14.41
C TRP A 533 -5.64 -16.52 13.32
N ALA A 534 -5.15 -15.74 12.35
CA ALA A 534 -4.27 -16.24 11.30
C ALA A 534 -2.98 -16.86 11.87
N ALA A 535 -2.38 -16.26 12.91
CA ALA A 535 -1.19 -16.80 13.56
C ALA A 535 -1.46 -18.16 14.25
N VAL A 536 -2.59 -18.29 14.96
CA VAL A 536 -3.02 -19.57 15.55
C VAL A 536 -3.23 -20.63 14.47
N GLN A 537 -4.01 -20.30 13.43
CA GLN A 537 -4.33 -21.26 12.37
C GLN A 537 -3.10 -21.65 11.54
N TRP A 538 -2.17 -20.73 11.33
CA TRP A 538 -0.88 -21.03 10.71
C TRP A 538 -0.10 -22.12 11.48
N GLY A 539 0.00 -21.99 12.81
CA GLY A 539 0.66 -22.99 13.65
C GLY A 539 -0.08 -24.33 13.65
N TRP A 540 -1.42 -24.29 13.65
CA TRP A 540 -2.24 -25.50 13.50
C TRP A 540 -2.05 -26.19 12.15
N CYS A 541 -1.86 -25.45 11.06
CA CYS A 541 -1.56 -26.06 9.76
C CYS A 541 -0.27 -26.88 9.81
N ILE A 542 0.75 -26.42 10.53
CA ILE A 542 2.01 -27.16 10.72
C ILE A 542 1.74 -28.46 11.49
N LYS A 543 1.03 -28.34 12.62
CA LYS A 543 0.67 -29.48 13.46
C LYS A 543 -0.19 -30.51 12.73
N MET A 544 -1.16 -30.07 11.94
CA MET A 544 -2.07 -30.93 11.16
C MET A 544 -1.37 -31.66 10.01
N GLN A 545 -0.21 -31.17 9.57
CA GLN A 545 0.67 -31.88 8.63
C GLN A 545 1.56 -32.91 9.33
N GLY A 546 1.49 -33.04 10.66
CA GLY A 546 2.35 -33.93 11.44
C GLY A 546 3.79 -33.41 11.60
N LEU A 547 4.00 -32.10 11.40
CA LEU A 547 5.31 -31.46 11.49
C LEU A 547 5.50 -30.79 12.85
N ALA A 548 6.76 -30.70 13.29
CA ALA A 548 7.17 -29.89 14.43
C ALA A 548 7.52 -28.46 13.99
N LEU A 549 7.35 -27.48 14.88
CA LEU A 549 7.82 -26.11 14.65
C LEU A 549 9.35 -26.08 14.65
N THR A 550 9.93 -25.43 13.63
CA THR A 550 11.35 -25.03 13.63
C THR A 550 11.58 -23.88 14.61
N ASP A 551 12.84 -23.62 15.00
CA ASP A 551 13.17 -22.54 15.95
C ASP A 551 12.65 -21.17 15.48
N GLY A 552 12.87 -20.81 14.21
CA GLY A 552 12.34 -19.57 13.65
C GLY A 552 10.80 -19.51 13.66
N GLN A 553 10.12 -20.64 13.46
CA GLN A 553 8.66 -20.69 13.58
C GLN A 553 8.19 -20.55 15.04
N ARG A 554 8.96 -21.02 16.01
CA ARG A 554 8.68 -20.79 17.44
C ARG A 554 8.84 -19.32 17.80
N ASP A 555 9.83 -18.65 17.23
CA ASP A 555 10.01 -17.20 17.40
C ASP A 555 8.82 -16.41 16.83
N GLU A 556 8.29 -16.81 15.68
CA GLU A 556 7.05 -16.23 15.12
C GLU A 556 5.82 -16.45 16.04
N VAL A 557 5.70 -17.63 16.66
CA VAL A 557 4.63 -17.90 17.64
C VAL A 557 4.80 -17.04 18.90
N ARG A 558 6.04 -16.83 19.37
CA ARG A 558 6.32 -15.92 20.50
C ARG A 558 6.02 -14.46 20.15
N ALA A 559 6.32 -14.03 18.93
CA ALA A 559 5.93 -12.70 18.46
C ALA A 559 4.40 -12.52 18.49
N ALA A 560 3.62 -13.53 18.10
CA ALA A 560 2.16 -13.51 18.19
C ALA A 560 1.66 -13.47 19.65
N LEU A 561 2.36 -14.12 20.60
CA LEU A 561 2.07 -13.99 22.04
C LEU A 561 2.27 -12.56 22.53
N LYS A 562 3.35 -11.89 22.10
CA LYS A 562 3.61 -10.47 22.41
C LYS A 562 2.49 -9.57 21.85
N GLN A 563 2.08 -9.80 20.61
CA GLN A 563 0.94 -9.10 20.00
C GLN A 563 -0.37 -9.30 20.79
N ALA A 564 -0.64 -10.52 21.25
CA ALA A 564 -1.79 -10.82 22.10
C ALA A 564 -1.73 -10.14 23.47
N GLY A 565 -0.52 -9.87 23.99
CA GLY A 565 -0.31 -9.04 25.17
C GLY A 565 -0.81 -7.61 24.98
N PHE A 566 -0.38 -6.94 23.91
CA PHE A 566 -0.84 -5.57 23.62
C PHE A 566 -2.35 -5.51 23.33
N LEU A 567 -2.87 -6.44 22.52
CA LEU A 567 -4.30 -6.51 22.20
C LEU A 567 -5.20 -6.76 23.42
N ALA A 568 -4.66 -7.25 24.54
CA ALA A 568 -5.41 -7.41 25.78
C ALA A 568 -5.85 -6.07 26.40
N HIS A 569 -5.20 -4.95 26.03
CA HIS A 569 -5.52 -3.61 26.49
C HIS A 569 -6.58 -2.92 25.63
N ASP A 570 -6.93 -3.49 24.46
CA ASP A 570 -7.99 -2.96 23.62
C ASP A 570 -9.37 -3.39 24.17
N PRO A 571 -10.21 -2.44 24.65
CA PRO A 571 -11.52 -2.76 25.21
C PRO A 571 -12.48 -3.40 24.20
N ALA A 572 -12.22 -3.29 22.88
CA ALA A 572 -12.99 -3.97 21.85
C ALA A 572 -12.64 -5.46 21.70
N VAL A 573 -11.59 -5.94 22.37
CA VAL A 573 -11.13 -7.33 22.33
C VAL A 573 -11.50 -8.02 23.64
N GLY A 574 -12.41 -9.00 23.56
CA GLY A 574 -12.84 -9.76 24.72
C GLY A 574 -11.71 -10.59 25.35
N THR A 575 -11.65 -10.64 26.67
CA THR A 575 -10.63 -11.36 27.46
C THR A 575 -10.57 -12.85 27.11
N ALA A 576 -11.72 -13.51 26.93
CA ALA A 576 -11.80 -14.91 26.53
C ALA A 576 -11.13 -15.19 25.17
N PHE A 577 -11.18 -14.24 24.23
CA PHE A 577 -10.48 -14.37 22.96
C PHE A 577 -8.96 -14.28 23.13
N VAL A 578 -8.49 -13.37 23.98
CA VAL A 578 -7.05 -13.23 24.28
C VAL A 578 -6.53 -14.49 24.97
N ASP A 579 -7.25 -14.99 25.97
CA ASP A 579 -6.92 -16.24 26.66
C ASP A 579 -6.95 -17.43 25.69
N PHE A 580 -7.94 -17.51 24.79
CA PHE A 580 -7.97 -18.53 23.74
C PHE A 580 -6.72 -18.46 22.88
N VAL A 581 -6.37 -17.29 22.34
CA VAL A 581 -5.18 -17.14 21.49
C VAL A 581 -3.92 -17.53 22.26
N LYS A 582 -3.70 -16.99 23.46
CA LYS A 582 -2.52 -17.31 24.28
C LYS A 582 -2.44 -18.80 24.57
N GLY A 583 -3.54 -19.42 24.97
CA GLY A 583 -3.62 -20.85 25.25
C GLY A 583 -3.25 -21.71 24.04
N GLN A 584 -3.75 -21.35 22.85
CA GLN A 584 -3.43 -22.02 21.60
C GLN A 584 -1.96 -21.86 21.20
N LEU A 585 -1.39 -20.66 21.35
CA LEU A 585 0.01 -20.41 21.01
C LEU A 585 0.97 -21.11 21.99
N TYR A 586 0.68 -21.11 23.29
CA TYR A 586 1.45 -21.88 24.28
C TYR A 586 1.36 -23.40 24.04
N HIS A 587 0.18 -23.89 23.66
CA HIS A 587 0.00 -25.28 23.24
C HIS A 587 0.90 -25.65 22.07
N LEU A 588 0.97 -24.79 21.05
CA LEU A 588 1.85 -24.98 19.88
C LEU A 588 3.34 -24.95 20.27
N LEU A 589 3.71 -24.16 21.28
CA LEU A 589 5.08 -24.12 21.83
C LEU A 589 5.41 -25.27 22.78
N ALA A 590 4.43 -26.12 23.12
CA ALA A 590 4.51 -27.14 24.16
C ALA A 590 4.79 -26.58 25.57
N GLU A 591 4.35 -25.35 25.85
CA GLU A 591 4.37 -24.70 27.17
C GLU A 591 3.07 -25.01 27.92
N ARG A 592 2.96 -26.26 28.34
CA ARG A 592 1.69 -26.92 28.72
C ARG A 592 0.94 -26.27 29.87
N ASP A 593 1.64 -25.88 30.94
CA ASP A 593 1.00 -25.27 32.10
C ASP A 593 0.35 -23.91 31.76
N LEU A 594 1.04 -23.10 30.96
CA LEU A 594 0.50 -21.82 30.47
C LEU A 594 -0.62 -22.03 29.46
N ALA A 595 -0.48 -23.05 28.59
CA ALA A 595 -1.53 -23.42 27.65
C ALA A 595 -2.82 -23.79 28.40
N LEU A 596 -2.74 -24.69 29.38
CA LEU A 596 -3.87 -25.14 30.17
C LEU A 596 -4.53 -23.99 30.93
N LEU A 597 -3.75 -23.15 31.62
CA LEU A 597 -4.24 -21.98 32.34
C LEU A 597 -5.10 -21.07 31.47
N HIS A 598 -4.60 -20.71 30.28
CA HIS A 598 -5.29 -19.79 29.39
C HIS A 598 -6.48 -20.45 28.68
N LEU A 599 -6.36 -21.73 28.28
CA LEU A 599 -7.48 -22.47 27.66
C LEU A 599 -8.65 -22.65 28.64
N GLU A 600 -8.40 -22.93 29.91
CA GLU A 600 -9.45 -23.03 30.93
C GLU A 600 -10.12 -21.68 31.20
N ARG A 601 -9.37 -20.57 31.21
CA ARG A 601 -9.95 -19.22 31.31
C ARG A 601 -10.87 -18.91 30.13
N ALA A 602 -10.45 -19.22 28.91
CA ALA A 602 -11.28 -19.05 27.73
C ALA A 602 -12.53 -19.95 27.75
N PHE A 603 -12.41 -21.17 28.28
CA PHE A 603 -13.51 -22.12 28.44
C PHE A 603 -14.56 -21.65 29.46
N GLY A 604 -14.15 -20.86 30.46
CA GLY A 604 -15.08 -20.29 31.44
C GLY A 604 -16.14 -19.37 30.86
N ASP A 605 -15.89 -18.76 29.69
CA ASP A 605 -16.84 -17.87 28.99
C ASP A 605 -17.83 -18.67 28.12
N GLU A 606 -19.13 -18.59 28.45
CA GLU A 606 -20.20 -19.35 27.79
C GLU A 606 -20.41 -18.98 26.32
N ASP A 607 -20.46 -17.69 26.02
CA ASP A 607 -20.69 -17.24 24.66
C ASP A 607 -19.47 -17.53 23.78
N PHE A 608 -18.27 -17.48 24.36
CA PHE A 608 -17.03 -17.80 23.67
C PHE A 608 -16.93 -19.30 23.39
N ARG A 609 -17.11 -20.16 24.39
CA ARG A 609 -17.01 -21.62 24.22
C ARG A 609 -18.03 -22.15 23.23
N ARG A 610 -19.24 -21.58 23.14
CA ARG A 610 -20.23 -21.95 22.12
C ARG A 610 -19.78 -21.59 20.71
N ARG A 611 -19.20 -20.39 20.53
CA ARG A 611 -18.77 -19.89 19.22
C ARG A 611 -17.51 -20.58 18.70
N TYR A 612 -16.59 -20.95 19.58
CA TYR A 612 -15.28 -21.51 19.24
C TYR A 612 -15.09 -22.96 19.70
N ALA A 613 -16.19 -23.68 19.95
CA ALA A 613 -16.22 -24.98 20.62
C ALA A 613 -15.13 -25.95 20.12
N LEU A 614 -15.13 -26.25 18.81
CA LEU A 614 -14.18 -27.19 18.23
C LEU A 614 -12.73 -26.72 18.37
N SER A 615 -12.44 -25.49 17.96
CA SER A 615 -11.08 -24.93 17.98
C SER A 615 -10.52 -24.80 19.39
N LEU A 616 -11.35 -24.45 20.37
CA LEU A 616 -10.96 -24.34 21.78
C LEU A 616 -10.69 -25.71 22.39
N PHE A 617 -11.62 -26.65 22.23
CA PHE A 617 -11.55 -27.93 22.93
C PHE A 617 -10.43 -28.84 22.44
N GLN A 618 -10.06 -28.74 21.16
CA GLN A 618 -9.03 -29.60 20.58
C GLN A 618 -7.68 -29.46 21.30
N ALA A 619 -7.26 -28.24 21.67
CA ALA A 619 -6.06 -28.04 22.48
C ALA A 619 -6.31 -28.40 23.96
N LEU A 620 -7.44 -27.97 24.52
CA LEU A 620 -7.76 -28.14 25.93
C LEU A 620 -7.81 -29.63 26.34
N ALA A 621 -8.40 -30.49 25.50
CA ALA A 621 -8.45 -31.92 25.74
C ALA A 621 -7.05 -32.55 25.81
N VAL A 622 -6.13 -32.13 24.93
CA VAL A 622 -4.73 -32.61 24.92
C VAL A 622 -4.05 -32.24 26.23
N GLU A 623 -4.15 -30.98 26.64
CA GLU A 623 -3.46 -30.48 27.83
C GLU A 623 -4.05 -31.06 29.13
N LEU A 624 -5.38 -31.21 29.23
CA LEU A 624 -6.02 -31.87 30.38
C LEU A 624 -5.60 -33.32 30.51
N VAL A 625 -5.63 -34.10 29.42
CA VAL A 625 -5.22 -35.50 29.44
C VAL A 625 -3.74 -35.62 29.83
N TRP A 626 -2.88 -34.75 29.30
CA TRP A 626 -1.47 -34.75 29.67
C TRP A 626 -1.23 -34.40 31.14
N ALA A 627 -2.00 -33.46 31.69
CA ALA A 627 -1.98 -33.11 33.11
C ALA A 627 -2.60 -34.20 34.03
N GLY A 628 -3.04 -35.35 33.48
CA GLY A 628 -3.70 -36.43 34.22
C GLY A 628 -5.16 -36.14 34.60
N ARG A 629 -5.74 -35.04 34.09
CA ARG A 629 -7.11 -34.55 34.38
C ARG A 629 -8.12 -35.11 33.37
N VAL A 630 -8.13 -36.43 33.18
CA VAL A 630 -8.96 -37.12 32.16
C VAL A 630 -10.46 -36.99 32.45
N GLU A 631 -10.87 -37.01 33.72
CA GLU A 631 -12.28 -36.85 34.08
C GLU A 631 -12.78 -35.42 33.80
N ASP A 632 -11.97 -34.41 34.10
CA ASP A 632 -12.27 -33.01 33.74
C ASP A 632 -12.40 -32.87 32.21
N ALA A 633 -11.51 -33.51 31.43
CA ALA A 633 -11.62 -33.52 29.97
C ALA A 633 -12.95 -34.14 29.49
N ARG A 634 -13.41 -35.23 30.12
CA ARG A 634 -14.72 -35.84 29.81
C ARG A 634 -15.88 -34.95 30.23
N GLU A 635 -15.81 -34.31 31.39
CA GLU A 635 -16.82 -33.38 31.86
C GLU A 635 -16.96 -32.18 30.92
N TYR A 636 -15.84 -31.57 30.55
CA TYR A 636 -15.80 -30.43 29.63
C TYR A 636 -16.29 -30.83 28.23
N ALA A 637 -15.97 -32.05 27.77
CA ALA A 637 -16.51 -32.59 26.52
C ALA A 637 -18.04 -32.72 26.55
N ARG A 638 -18.61 -33.17 27.67
CA ARG A 638 -20.07 -33.28 27.83
C ARG A 638 -20.74 -31.91 27.89
N LEU A 639 -20.17 -30.99 28.66
CA LEU A 639 -20.69 -29.63 28.78
C LEU A 639 -20.75 -28.95 27.41
N MET A 640 -19.59 -28.86 26.73
CA MET A 640 -19.49 -28.20 25.44
C MET A 640 -20.30 -28.93 24.37
N GLY A 641 -20.22 -30.26 24.36
CA GLY A 641 -20.98 -31.09 23.43
C GLY A 641 -22.49 -31.00 23.61
N GLY A 642 -22.98 -30.81 24.84
CA GLY A 642 -24.39 -30.51 25.12
C GLY A 642 -24.81 -29.15 24.58
N GLU A 643 -23.96 -28.13 24.68
CA GLU A 643 -24.24 -26.77 24.22
C GLU A 643 -24.33 -26.64 22.69
N VAL A 644 -23.52 -27.40 21.94
CA VAL A 644 -23.52 -27.38 20.46
C VAL A 644 -24.22 -28.59 19.83
N GLY A 645 -24.80 -29.48 20.63
CA GLY A 645 -25.53 -30.67 20.16
C GLY A 645 -24.64 -31.75 19.53
N GLN A 646 -23.38 -31.88 19.98
CA GLN A 646 -22.37 -32.81 19.43
C GLN A 646 -21.59 -33.59 20.51
N GLU A 647 -22.20 -33.92 21.65
CA GLU A 647 -21.54 -34.64 22.76
C GLU A 647 -20.67 -35.83 22.36
N ALA A 648 -21.19 -36.73 21.51
CA ALA A 648 -20.45 -37.90 21.05
C ALA A 648 -19.19 -37.55 20.24
N HIS A 649 -19.15 -36.39 19.59
CA HIS A 649 -17.97 -35.92 18.86
C HIS A 649 -16.87 -35.46 19.83
N PHE A 650 -17.21 -34.64 20.83
CA PHE A 650 -16.24 -34.14 21.81
C PHE A 650 -15.67 -35.25 22.70
N LEU A 651 -16.50 -36.21 23.12
CA LEU A 651 -16.02 -37.39 23.86
C LEU A 651 -15.04 -38.24 23.04
N ARG A 652 -15.22 -38.29 21.71
CA ARG A 652 -14.29 -38.99 20.81
C ARG A 652 -12.93 -38.30 20.78
N ILE A 653 -12.90 -36.96 20.76
CA ILE A 653 -11.64 -36.19 20.81
C ILE A 653 -10.83 -36.57 22.06
N VAL A 654 -11.46 -36.66 23.23
CA VAL A 654 -10.81 -37.11 24.47
C VAL A 654 -10.31 -38.55 24.33
N GLY A 655 -11.14 -39.45 23.79
CA GLY A 655 -10.77 -40.84 23.56
C GLY A 655 -9.59 -41.03 22.61
N GLU A 656 -9.43 -40.15 21.62
CA GLU A 656 -8.28 -40.15 20.71
C GLU A 656 -6.98 -39.75 21.42
N GLN A 657 -7.02 -38.87 22.42
CA GLN A 657 -5.84 -38.48 23.21
C GLN A 657 -5.36 -39.56 24.18
N LEU A 658 -6.21 -40.54 24.50
CA LEU A 658 -5.87 -41.65 25.39
C LEU A 658 -5.25 -42.84 24.64
N ARG A 659 -5.17 -42.78 23.30
CA ARG A 659 -4.51 -43.81 22.51
C ARG A 659 -3.00 -43.65 22.64
N PRO A 660 -2.27 -44.76 22.83
CA PRO A 660 -0.82 -44.73 23.07
C PRO A 660 -0.01 -44.20 21.90
#